data_AF-A0A8X6JSB1-F1
#
_entry.id   AF-A0A8X6JSB1-F1
#
_cell.length_a   1.000
_cell.length_b   1.000
_cell.length_c   1.000
_cell.angle_alpha   90.00
_cell.angle_beta   90.00
_cell.angle_gamma   90.00
#
_symmetry.space_group_name_H-M   'P 1'
#
loop_
_entity.id
_entity.type
_entity.pdbx_description
1 polymer ?
#
loop_
_entity_poly.entity_id
_entity_poly.type
_entity_poly.pdbx_seq_one_letter_code
_entity_poly.pdbx_strand_id
1 'polypeptide(L)'
;MLSFQVLILILIAVSFFLLRSSYAREKLTKLQPSNAVIGYTGFYVILTTAILSYIGKGLIYWYTLQFAAAIWLIGYAIDSKKEVPSWEITRFWLIGALFCLPINLLWHWWRVTDYPFLLKLSLAHLSVILFVFPLSLSIIILAIVLSAITYVFCSLGNLIELTDEIISLFGFSILIFTMVIYVKVQLTDYRAHNRYLESKEKLKRGKAYQLKLKQTIRHLHIHAVEGYSERDATFLRKVVEEVMESPLFLEDEPLYKEAFDTIVDKFAMWSIFLKQYTKSKVHLSLLSTEIALNELIQQLEIALNDSVESPPKLIIVQKEVDLNAKIVCDVDQVIHLLVAVILHAVHLDQGASIRIQLYTTKLKYHKYDSIKQQHPPEIAFPAIALMVSNSDTPLATLPPISTHYEDITEGIELVGEMNQVGTERINVQKQPIDRIVRAHYGHVQFASSQHKATLLALPYNVTVIRDEMITNLIPSNSFASKSEIDASMVVLRKFNDYVCKMCDVRMGVMDEIFLLMRRCYSFRRHASGELFYVRAVGIARFVTDWVAYVPEPIYAALLYDLVIYTNLPLSYIKANYSLDIYYFVESLVSIYDRRGMEPSGLYVDNQRDKVVNRDELFVLCIKLAERLYDLRHAYGYVHKVQVLDMAKETLTVDILLAKRYLDSDIIEALETEAQEALRMCLEKRIG
;
A
#
# COMPACT_ATOMS: atom_id res chain seq x y z
N MET A 1 -30.64 34.21 -51.38
CA MET A 1 -30.96 32.78 -51.10
C MET A 1 -29.75 31.83 -51.21
N LEU A 2 -28.69 32.13 -51.98
CA LEU A 2 -27.47 31.29 -52.07
C LEU A 2 -26.69 31.15 -50.74
N SER A 3 -26.76 32.17 -49.86
CA SER A 3 -25.96 32.27 -48.62
C SER A 3 -26.28 31.20 -47.56
N PHE A 4 -27.54 30.76 -47.43
CA PHE A 4 -27.97 29.84 -46.38
C PHE A 4 -27.61 28.38 -46.67
N GLN A 5 -27.73 27.96 -47.94
CA GLN A 5 -27.27 26.64 -48.39
C GLN A 5 -25.75 26.49 -48.25
N VAL A 6 -25.00 27.57 -48.50
CA VAL A 6 -23.54 27.62 -48.29
C VAL A 6 -23.20 27.46 -46.82
N LEU A 7 -23.94 28.08 -45.89
CA LEU A 7 -23.70 27.94 -44.45
C LEU A 7 -23.94 26.51 -43.94
N ILE A 8 -25.02 25.87 -44.39
CA ILE A 8 -25.30 24.45 -44.09
C ILE A 8 -24.21 23.56 -44.70
N LEU A 9 -23.77 23.83 -45.94
CA LEU A 9 -22.67 23.11 -46.58
C LEU A 9 -21.34 23.28 -45.84
N ILE A 10 -21.04 24.47 -45.31
CA ILE A 10 -19.83 24.74 -44.52
C ILE A 10 -19.86 23.93 -43.21
N LEU A 11 -20.99 23.90 -42.50
CA LEU A 11 -21.16 23.10 -41.28
C LEU A 11 -21.05 21.59 -41.55
N ILE A 12 -21.62 21.12 -42.66
CA ILE A 12 -21.48 19.73 -43.11
C ILE A 12 -20.03 19.43 -43.50
N ALA A 13 -19.34 20.33 -44.21
CA ALA A 13 -17.94 20.18 -44.60
C ALA A 13 -16.98 20.18 -43.38
N VAL A 14 -17.25 21.02 -42.38
CA VAL A 14 -16.52 21.02 -41.10
C VAL A 14 -16.74 19.71 -40.34
N SER A 15 -17.97 19.19 -40.29
CA SER A 15 -18.27 17.86 -39.74
C SER A 15 -17.51 16.75 -40.48
N PHE A 16 -17.44 16.83 -41.81
CA PHE A 16 -16.69 15.90 -42.65
C PHE A 16 -15.16 16.00 -42.49
N PHE A 17 -14.63 17.21 -42.21
CA PHE A 17 -13.21 17.42 -41.94
C PHE A 17 -12.80 16.81 -40.59
N LEU A 18 -13.70 16.83 -39.60
CA LEU A 18 -13.53 16.17 -38.31
C LEU A 18 -13.57 14.64 -38.41
N LEU A 19 -14.17 14.09 -39.49
CA LEU A 19 -14.14 12.66 -39.82
C LEU A 19 -12.79 12.18 -40.38
N ARG A 20 -11.97 13.04 -41.02
CA ARG A 20 -10.86 12.60 -41.90
C ARG A 20 -9.43 12.79 -41.35
N SER A 21 -9.20 13.45 -40.21
CA SER A 21 -7.85 13.94 -39.86
C SER A 21 -7.14 13.20 -38.71
N SER A 22 -5.98 12.59 -38.98
CA SER A 22 -5.05 12.08 -37.94
C SER A 22 -4.40 13.20 -37.11
N TYR A 23 -4.41 14.44 -37.63
CA TYR A 23 -3.86 15.64 -36.98
C TYR A 23 -4.69 16.10 -35.77
N ALA A 24 -5.91 15.58 -35.60
CA ALA A 24 -6.82 15.98 -34.53
C ALA A 24 -6.68 15.14 -33.25
N ARG A 25 -5.89 14.04 -33.24
CA ARG A 25 -5.91 13.06 -32.13
C ARG A 25 -5.51 13.66 -30.79
N GLU A 26 -4.39 14.40 -30.73
CA GLU A 26 -3.89 15.02 -29.50
C GLU A 26 -4.77 16.19 -29.02
N LYS A 27 -5.45 16.87 -29.97
CA LYS A 27 -6.36 17.98 -29.64
C LYS A 27 -7.72 17.46 -29.17
N LEU A 28 -8.17 16.32 -29.70
CA LEU A 28 -9.42 15.65 -29.32
C LEU A 28 -9.32 15.00 -27.94
N THR A 29 -8.18 14.40 -27.58
CA THR A 29 -7.97 13.86 -26.22
C THR A 29 -8.05 14.95 -25.16
N LYS A 30 -7.57 16.17 -25.47
CA LYS A 30 -7.67 17.35 -24.58
C LYS A 30 -9.09 17.92 -24.45
N LEU A 31 -10.01 17.53 -25.33
CA LEU A 31 -11.38 18.05 -25.43
C LEU A 31 -12.44 17.07 -24.90
N GLN A 32 -12.02 16.00 -24.22
CA GLN A 32 -12.92 14.96 -23.74
C GLN A 32 -14.01 15.53 -22.81
N PRO A 33 -15.30 15.43 -23.17
CA PRO A 33 -16.40 15.81 -22.30
C PRO A 33 -16.56 14.79 -21.17
N SER A 34 -17.04 15.26 -20.01
CA SER A 34 -17.43 14.34 -18.93
C SER A 34 -18.61 13.47 -19.34
N ASN A 35 -18.70 12.25 -18.80
CA ASN A 35 -19.82 11.34 -19.07
C ASN A 35 -21.18 12.00 -18.76
N ALA A 36 -21.23 12.85 -17.72
CA ALA A 36 -22.41 13.64 -17.38
C ALA A 36 -22.83 14.60 -18.51
N VAL A 37 -21.87 15.33 -19.11
CA VAL A 37 -22.15 16.24 -20.24
C VAL A 37 -22.65 15.46 -21.46
N ILE A 38 -22.09 14.29 -21.75
CA ILE A 38 -22.55 13.42 -22.84
C ILE A 38 -24.00 12.98 -22.60
N GLY A 39 -24.30 12.49 -21.38
CA GLY A 39 -25.63 12.03 -20.99
C GLY A 39 -26.69 13.14 -21.02
N TYR A 40 -26.39 14.31 -20.45
CA TYR A 40 -27.31 15.46 -20.48
C TYR A 40 -27.56 15.97 -21.90
N THR A 41 -26.55 15.93 -22.77
CA THR A 41 -26.72 16.27 -24.20
C THR A 41 -27.72 15.32 -24.86
N GLY A 42 -27.58 14.01 -24.62
CA GLY A 42 -28.52 13.01 -25.13
C GLY A 42 -29.95 13.22 -24.62
N PHE A 43 -30.13 13.45 -23.32
CA PHE A 43 -31.46 13.71 -22.74
C PHE A 43 -32.13 14.96 -23.34
N TYR A 44 -31.38 16.05 -23.50
CA TYR A 44 -31.89 17.27 -24.11
C TYR A 44 -32.33 17.06 -25.57
N VAL A 45 -31.56 16.29 -26.35
CA VAL A 45 -31.91 15.97 -27.73
C VAL A 45 -33.19 15.14 -27.79
N ILE A 46 -33.38 14.13 -26.93
CA ILE A 46 -34.63 13.36 -26.88
C ILE A 46 -35.83 14.28 -26.63
N LEU A 47 -35.74 15.14 -25.61
CA LEU A 47 -36.83 16.01 -25.21
C LEU A 47 -37.19 17.00 -26.33
N THR A 48 -36.19 17.63 -26.94
CA THR A 48 -36.41 18.60 -28.02
C THR A 48 -36.92 17.93 -29.29
N THR A 49 -36.40 16.77 -29.68
CA THR A 49 -36.89 15.98 -30.82
C THR A 49 -38.35 15.56 -30.61
N ALA A 50 -38.75 15.15 -29.40
CA ALA A 50 -40.13 14.79 -29.09
C ALA A 50 -41.09 15.98 -29.30
N ILE A 51 -40.75 17.16 -28.75
CA ILE A 51 -41.53 18.39 -28.93
C ILE A 51 -41.64 18.76 -30.42
N LEU A 52 -40.54 18.67 -31.16
CA LEU A 52 -40.48 19.04 -32.57
C LEU A 52 -41.23 18.06 -33.48
N SER A 53 -41.25 16.78 -33.11
CA SER A 53 -42.02 15.73 -33.80
C SER A 53 -43.53 15.91 -33.65
N TYR A 54 -43.98 16.45 -32.51
CA TYR A 54 -45.40 16.76 -32.26
C TYR A 54 -45.88 17.93 -33.14
N ILE A 55 -45.03 18.92 -33.36
CA ILE A 55 -45.36 20.16 -34.11
C ILE A 55 -45.14 19.98 -35.62
N GLY A 56 -44.12 19.23 -36.03
CA GLY A 56 -43.70 19.09 -37.42
C GLY A 56 -44.41 17.96 -38.17
N LYS A 57 -45.29 18.30 -39.11
CA LYS A 57 -45.87 17.31 -40.06
C LYS A 57 -44.83 16.94 -41.14
N GLY A 58 -44.39 15.66 -41.18
CA GLY A 58 -43.83 15.05 -42.39
C GLY A 58 -42.33 14.67 -42.44
N LEU A 59 -41.61 14.56 -41.31
CA LEU A 59 -40.16 14.25 -41.33
C LEU A 59 -39.74 13.10 -40.39
N ILE A 60 -40.32 11.91 -40.59
CA ILE A 60 -40.06 10.71 -39.77
C ILE A 60 -38.56 10.35 -39.78
N TYR A 61 -37.87 10.47 -40.92
CA TYR A 61 -36.45 10.09 -41.04
C TYR A 61 -35.46 11.04 -40.35
N TRP A 62 -35.77 12.35 -40.25
CA TRP A 62 -34.90 13.32 -39.59
C TRP A 62 -34.93 13.16 -38.07
N TYR A 63 -36.14 12.97 -37.51
CA TYR A 63 -36.34 12.78 -36.08
C TYR A 63 -35.86 11.40 -35.59
N THR A 64 -36.00 10.35 -36.40
CA THR A 64 -35.44 9.02 -36.07
C THR A 64 -33.92 9.04 -35.97
N LEU A 65 -33.23 9.79 -36.86
CA LEU A 65 -31.77 9.95 -36.79
C LEU A 65 -31.32 10.70 -35.52
N GLN A 66 -32.05 11.73 -35.11
CA GLN A 66 -31.78 12.44 -33.85
C GLN A 66 -31.99 11.57 -32.62
N PHE A 67 -33.07 10.79 -32.62
CA PHE A 67 -33.38 9.86 -31.54
C PHE A 67 -32.31 8.77 -31.42
N ALA A 68 -31.84 8.23 -32.53
CA ALA A 68 -30.73 7.26 -32.57
C ALA A 68 -29.43 7.87 -32.02
N ALA A 69 -29.06 9.09 -32.44
CA ALA A 69 -27.89 9.78 -31.91
C ALA A 69 -28.00 10.03 -30.39
N ALA A 70 -29.19 10.38 -29.91
CA ALA A 70 -29.42 10.67 -28.50
C ALA A 70 -29.40 9.41 -27.60
N ILE A 71 -29.98 8.29 -28.05
CA ILE A 71 -29.89 7.00 -27.36
C ILE A 71 -28.43 6.55 -27.26
N TRP A 72 -27.67 6.71 -28.34
CA TRP A 72 -26.26 6.34 -28.34
C TRP A 72 -25.45 7.15 -27.30
N LEU A 73 -25.70 8.46 -27.21
CA LEU A 73 -25.07 9.34 -26.21
C LEU A 73 -25.41 8.92 -24.76
N ILE A 74 -26.67 8.59 -24.49
CA ILE A 74 -27.12 8.15 -23.17
C ILE A 74 -26.54 6.77 -22.83
N GLY A 75 -26.59 5.83 -23.77
CA GLY A 75 -26.04 4.49 -23.58
C GLY A 75 -24.55 4.52 -23.24
N TYR A 76 -23.78 5.36 -23.91
CA TYR A 76 -22.36 5.56 -23.59
C TYR A 76 -22.15 6.18 -22.20
N ALA A 77 -22.98 7.13 -21.80
CA ALA A 77 -22.86 7.77 -20.49
C ALA A 77 -23.12 6.79 -19.33
N ILE A 78 -23.96 5.76 -19.54
CA ILE A 78 -24.33 4.74 -18.54
C ILE A 78 -23.33 3.59 -18.50
N ASP A 79 -22.91 3.05 -19.65
CA ASP A 79 -21.99 1.91 -19.75
C ASP A 79 -20.70 2.31 -20.49
N SER A 80 -19.91 3.20 -19.87
CA SER A 80 -18.65 3.66 -20.46
C SER A 80 -17.58 2.56 -20.36
N LYS A 81 -17.49 1.71 -21.38
CA LYS A 81 -16.44 0.67 -21.47
C LYS A 81 -15.06 1.31 -21.62
N LYS A 82 -14.10 0.89 -20.78
CA LYS A 82 -12.70 1.39 -20.76
C LYS A 82 -11.87 1.03 -22.01
N GLU A 83 -12.42 0.24 -22.93
CA GLU A 83 -11.69 -0.32 -24.08
C GLU A 83 -11.66 0.60 -25.31
N VAL A 84 -12.50 1.64 -25.39
CA VAL A 84 -12.56 2.55 -26.55
C VAL A 84 -11.61 3.74 -26.35
N PRO A 85 -10.76 4.09 -27.33
CA PRO A 85 -9.89 5.26 -27.24
C PRO A 85 -10.67 6.57 -27.05
N SER A 86 -10.28 7.40 -26.08
CA SER A 86 -10.98 8.65 -25.69
C SER A 86 -11.18 9.66 -26.84
N TRP A 87 -10.27 9.68 -27.81
CA TRP A 87 -10.37 10.55 -28.99
C TRP A 87 -11.50 10.13 -29.94
N GLU A 88 -11.83 8.84 -30.03
CA GLU A 88 -12.93 8.35 -30.87
C GLU A 88 -14.28 8.72 -30.27
N ILE A 89 -14.43 8.56 -28.96
CA ILE A 89 -15.62 8.95 -28.20
C ILE A 89 -15.89 10.45 -28.37
N THR A 90 -14.85 11.26 -28.17
CA THR A 90 -14.94 12.73 -28.30
C THR A 90 -15.37 13.12 -29.72
N ARG A 91 -14.86 12.42 -30.75
CA ARG A 91 -15.23 12.65 -32.14
C ARG A 91 -16.72 12.34 -32.40
N PHE A 92 -17.21 11.18 -31.97
CA PHE A 92 -18.61 10.80 -32.20
C PHE A 92 -19.59 11.68 -31.44
N TRP A 93 -19.27 12.05 -30.19
CA TRP A 93 -20.06 13.02 -29.44
C TRP A 93 -20.14 14.37 -30.16
N LEU A 94 -19.01 14.88 -30.66
CA LEU A 94 -18.96 16.20 -31.30
C LEU A 94 -19.76 16.21 -32.62
N ILE A 95 -19.70 15.14 -33.41
CA ILE A 95 -20.51 14.96 -34.62
C ILE A 95 -22.00 14.92 -34.26
N GLY A 96 -22.39 14.11 -33.28
CA GLY A 96 -23.77 14.00 -32.82
C GLY A 96 -24.31 15.34 -32.30
N ALA A 97 -23.53 16.04 -31.46
CA ALA A 97 -23.91 17.34 -30.91
C ALA A 97 -24.02 18.43 -32.00
N LEU A 98 -23.12 18.46 -33.00
CA LEU A 98 -23.22 19.41 -34.12
C LEU A 98 -24.45 19.14 -35.00
N PHE A 99 -24.77 17.86 -35.23
CA PHE A 99 -25.94 17.48 -36.00
C PHE A 99 -27.25 17.85 -35.27
N CYS A 100 -27.37 17.45 -34.01
CA CYS A 100 -28.60 17.61 -33.24
C CYS A 100 -28.87 19.05 -32.78
N LEU A 101 -27.83 19.90 -32.65
CA LEU A 101 -27.99 21.26 -32.12
C LEU A 101 -27.95 22.33 -33.23
N PRO A 102 -26.80 22.80 -33.75
CA PRO A 102 -26.77 23.92 -34.70
C PRO A 102 -27.32 23.55 -36.09
N ILE A 103 -27.05 22.36 -36.62
CA ILE A 103 -27.55 21.95 -37.95
C ILE A 103 -29.07 21.79 -37.92
N ASN A 104 -29.58 21.13 -36.88
CA ASN A 104 -31.01 21.00 -36.66
C ASN A 104 -31.70 22.38 -36.59
N LEU A 105 -31.14 23.30 -35.79
CA LEU A 105 -31.71 24.63 -35.65
C LEU A 105 -31.80 25.39 -36.98
N LEU A 106 -30.72 25.41 -37.77
CA LEU A 106 -30.70 26.05 -39.09
C LEU A 106 -31.71 25.40 -40.05
N TRP A 107 -31.87 24.07 -39.98
CA TRP A 107 -32.85 23.35 -40.79
C TRP A 107 -34.29 23.76 -40.48
N HIS A 108 -34.63 23.98 -39.20
CA HIS A 108 -35.98 24.40 -38.82
C HIS A 108 -36.28 25.85 -39.22
N TRP A 109 -35.29 26.75 -39.16
CA TRP A 109 -35.40 28.12 -39.72
C TRP A 109 -35.64 28.14 -41.23
N TRP A 110 -35.33 27.06 -41.94
CA TRP A 110 -35.59 26.94 -43.37
C TRP A 110 -37.04 26.51 -43.69
N ARG A 111 -37.70 25.72 -42.83
CA ARG A 111 -38.95 25.02 -43.19
C ARG A 111 -40.18 25.38 -42.38
N VAL A 112 -40.04 25.92 -41.17
CA VAL A 112 -41.15 26.09 -40.22
C VAL A 112 -41.72 27.51 -40.28
N THR A 113 -43.05 27.63 -40.20
CA THR A 113 -43.78 28.91 -40.28
C THR A 113 -44.08 29.56 -38.92
N ASP A 114 -43.94 28.83 -37.81
CA ASP A 114 -44.12 29.37 -36.44
C ASP A 114 -42.80 29.95 -35.91
N TYR A 115 -42.55 31.21 -36.26
CA TYR A 115 -41.32 31.92 -35.89
C TYR A 115 -41.17 32.20 -34.38
N PRO A 116 -42.23 32.57 -33.63
CA PRO A 116 -42.11 32.76 -32.17
C PRO A 116 -41.67 31.51 -31.41
N PHE A 117 -42.23 30.33 -31.74
CA PHE A 117 -41.80 29.07 -31.14
C PHE A 117 -40.34 28.75 -31.49
N LEU A 118 -39.97 28.95 -32.76
CA LEU A 118 -38.63 28.69 -33.23
C LEU A 118 -37.58 29.62 -32.61
N LEU A 119 -37.94 30.88 -32.34
CA LEU A 119 -37.08 31.82 -31.64
C LEU A 119 -36.80 31.35 -30.20
N LYS A 120 -37.83 30.95 -29.45
CA LYS A 120 -37.68 30.37 -28.10
C LYS A 120 -36.79 29.12 -28.13
N LEU A 121 -37.03 28.22 -29.09
CA LEU A 121 -36.23 27.02 -29.28
C LEU A 121 -34.77 27.34 -29.62
N SER A 122 -34.53 28.37 -30.45
CA SER A 122 -33.19 28.81 -30.84
C SER A 122 -32.36 29.31 -29.67
N LEU A 123 -32.95 30.11 -28.77
CA LEU A 123 -32.27 30.62 -27.59
C LEU A 123 -31.94 29.51 -26.59
N ALA A 124 -32.85 28.52 -26.44
CA ALA A 124 -32.58 27.33 -25.66
C ALA A 124 -31.43 26.49 -26.25
N HIS A 125 -31.42 26.24 -27.56
CA HIS A 125 -30.36 25.50 -28.24
C HIS A 125 -29.01 26.22 -28.13
N LEU A 126 -28.99 27.54 -28.30
CA LEU A 126 -27.77 28.35 -28.15
C LEU A 126 -27.22 28.31 -26.72
N SER A 127 -28.09 28.29 -25.70
CA SER A 127 -27.69 28.12 -24.30
C SER A 127 -27.02 26.76 -24.07
N VAL A 128 -27.61 25.70 -24.63
CA VAL A 128 -27.05 24.33 -24.54
C VAL A 128 -25.75 24.21 -25.33
N ILE A 129 -25.63 24.80 -26.52
CA ILE A 129 -24.37 24.85 -27.29
C ILE A 129 -23.26 25.52 -26.48
N LEU A 130 -23.59 26.61 -25.79
CA LEU A 130 -22.66 27.34 -24.94
C LEU A 130 -22.23 26.53 -23.71
N PHE A 131 -23.10 25.68 -23.18
CA PHE A 131 -22.79 24.80 -22.06
C PHE A 131 -22.01 23.53 -22.48
N VAL A 132 -22.38 22.90 -23.59
CA VAL A 132 -21.89 21.59 -24.02
C VAL A 132 -20.53 21.68 -24.72
N PHE A 133 -20.32 22.66 -25.60
CA PHE A 133 -19.06 22.77 -26.36
C PHE A 133 -17.95 23.52 -25.60
N PRO A 134 -16.67 23.33 -25.97
CA PRO A 134 -15.56 24.15 -25.46
C PRO A 134 -15.79 25.63 -25.78
N LEU A 135 -15.42 26.54 -24.87
CA LEU A 135 -15.73 27.97 -24.97
C LEU A 135 -15.32 28.60 -26.31
N SER A 136 -14.14 28.26 -26.83
CA SER A 136 -13.65 28.73 -28.13
C SER A 136 -14.54 28.28 -29.30
N LEU A 137 -15.08 27.06 -29.24
CA LEU A 137 -15.93 26.51 -30.29
C LEU A 137 -17.38 27.01 -30.13
N SER A 138 -17.88 27.09 -28.90
CA SER A 138 -19.21 27.62 -28.58
C SER A 138 -19.40 29.05 -29.07
N ILE A 139 -18.41 29.94 -28.87
CA ILE A 139 -18.50 31.33 -29.31
C ILE A 139 -18.59 31.43 -30.84
N ILE A 140 -17.80 30.62 -31.56
CA ILE A 140 -17.83 30.58 -33.02
C ILE A 140 -19.19 30.10 -33.53
N ILE A 141 -19.71 28.99 -32.99
CA ILE A 141 -21.01 28.44 -33.38
C ILE A 141 -22.14 29.43 -33.05
N LEU A 142 -22.10 30.05 -31.87
CA LEU A 142 -23.07 31.05 -31.43
C LEU A 142 -23.11 32.24 -32.39
N ALA A 143 -21.95 32.79 -32.77
CA ALA A 143 -21.86 33.90 -33.72
C ALA A 143 -22.42 33.51 -35.11
N ILE A 144 -22.10 32.31 -35.59
CA ILE A 144 -22.57 31.82 -36.90
C ILE A 144 -24.09 31.66 -36.90
N VAL A 145 -24.65 31.00 -35.89
CA VAL A 145 -26.08 30.70 -35.80
C VAL A 145 -26.89 31.98 -35.59
N LEU A 146 -26.45 32.89 -34.71
CA LEU A 146 -27.10 34.20 -34.52
C LEU A 146 -27.09 35.00 -35.83
N SER A 147 -25.94 35.06 -36.53
CA SER A 147 -25.85 35.76 -37.82
C SER A 147 -26.83 35.19 -38.85
N ALA A 148 -27.00 33.86 -38.88
CA ALA A 148 -27.94 33.20 -39.78
C ALA A 148 -29.40 33.54 -39.43
N ILE A 149 -29.74 33.54 -38.14
CA ILE A 149 -31.08 33.90 -37.65
C ILE A 149 -31.38 35.36 -37.98
N THR A 150 -30.44 36.28 -37.71
CA THR A 150 -30.59 37.70 -38.03
C THR A 150 -30.74 37.92 -39.54
N TYR A 151 -29.98 37.20 -40.37
CA TYR A 151 -30.13 37.27 -41.83
C TYR A 151 -31.53 36.84 -42.28
N VAL A 152 -32.06 35.74 -41.75
CA VAL A 152 -33.43 35.28 -42.06
C VAL A 152 -34.46 36.34 -41.63
N PHE A 153 -34.30 36.90 -40.44
CA PHE A 153 -35.16 37.97 -39.90
C PHE A 153 -35.16 39.22 -40.79
N CYS A 154 -33.99 39.68 -41.23
CA CYS A 154 -33.86 40.82 -42.15
C CYS A 154 -34.42 40.53 -43.55
N SER A 155 -34.33 39.27 -44.02
CA SER A 155 -34.77 38.89 -45.36
C SER A 155 -36.28 38.72 -45.51
N LEU A 156 -37.00 38.46 -44.41
CA LEU A 156 -38.44 38.18 -44.45
C LEU A 156 -39.33 39.44 -44.38
N GLY A 157 -38.78 40.60 -44.00
CA GLY A 157 -39.54 41.86 -43.85
C GLY A 157 -40.54 41.83 -42.69
N ASN A 158 -40.44 42.78 -41.75
CA ASN A 158 -41.30 43.05 -40.57
C ASN A 158 -42.54 42.14 -40.36
N LEU A 159 -42.33 40.87 -40.04
CA LEU A 159 -43.38 39.87 -39.77
C LEU A 159 -43.47 39.50 -38.29
N ILE A 160 -42.53 39.95 -37.47
CA ILE A 160 -42.49 39.73 -36.03
C ILE A 160 -42.53 41.10 -35.38
N GLU A 161 -43.69 41.50 -34.86
CA GLU A 161 -43.79 42.66 -33.97
C GLU A 161 -42.94 42.39 -32.73
N LEU A 162 -42.09 43.35 -32.37
CA LEU A 162 -41.23 43.27 -31.21
C LEU A 162 -42.09 43.44 -29.94
N THR A 163 -42.72 42.36 -29.50
CA THR A 163 -43.53 42.36 -28.27
C THR A 163 -42.62 42.46 -27.04
N ASP A 164 -43.15 43.03 -25.94
CA ASP A 164 -42.44 43.10 -24.65
C ASP A 164 -41.95 41.71 -24.17
N GLU A 165 -42.69 40.64 -24.51
CA GLU A 165 -42.31 39.25 -24.20
C GLU A 165 -41.03 38.82 -24.93
N ILE A 166 -40.87 39.19 -26.20
CA ILE A 166 -39.68 38.87 -27.00
C ILE A 166 -38.46 39.66 -26.51
N ILE A 167 -38.64 40.93 -26.16
CA ILE A 167 -37.56 41.78 -25.60
C ILE A 167 -37.07 41.21 -24.26
N SER A 168 -38.01 40.84 -23.37
CA SER A 168 -37.70 40.20 -22.09
C SER A 168 -36.94 38.88 -22.28
N LEU A 169 -37.35 38.06 -23.26
CA LEU A 169 -36.70 36.80 -23.60
C LEU A 169 -35.25 36.99 -24.08
N PHE A 170 -34.98 37.99 -24.92
CA PHE A 170 -33.61 38.32 -25.33
C PHE A 170 -32.77 38.81 -24.15
N GLY A 171 -33.31 39.68 -23.29
CA GLY A 171 -32.63 40.14 -22.08
C GLY A 171 -32.24 38.99 -21.15
N PHE A 172 -33.17 38.07 -20.89
CA PHE A 172 -32.92 36.88 -20.09
C PHE A 172 -31.88 35.94 -20.73
N SER A 173 -31.92 35.78 -22.05
CA SER A 173 -30.95 34.95 -22.77
C SER A 173 -29.53 35.51 -22.71
N ILE A 174 -29.37 36.84 -22.79
CA ILE A 174 -28.08 37.51 -22.62
C ILE A 174 -27.53 37.28 -21.20
N LEU A 175 -28.39 37.37 -20.17
CA LEU A 175 -27.99 37.08 -18.79
C LEU A 175 -27.52 35.62 -18.62
N ILE A 176 -28.24 34.65 -19.21
CA ILE A 176 -27.82 33.25 -19.19
C ILE A 176 -26.48 33.07 -19.91
N PHE A 177 -26.33 33.63 -21.11
CA PHE A 177 -25.09 33.49 -21.89
C PHE A 177 -23.89 34.06 -21.15
N THR A 178 -24.03 35.26 -20.56
CA THR A 178 -22.97 35.91 -19.78
C THR A 178 -22.62 35.09 -18.54
N MET A 179 -23.60 34.55 -17.83
CA MET A 179 -23.38 33.67 -16.68
C MET A 179 -22.62 32.39 -17.07
N VAL A 180 -23.02 31.70 -18.14
CA VAL A 180 -22.36 30.48 -18.61
C VAL A 180 -20.93 30.75 -19.06
N ILE A 181 -20.69 31.86 -19.78
CA ILE A 181 -19.34 32.28 -20.17
C ILE A 181 -18.48 32.56 -18.95
N TYR A 182 -19.00 33.33 -17.98
CA TYR A 182 -18.29 33.66 -16.76
C TYR A 182 -17.84 32.43 -15.97
N VAL A 183 -18.76 31.48 -15.74
CA VAL A 183 -18.46 30.23 -15.03
C VAL A 183 -17.39 29.41 -15.77
N LYS A 184 -17.46 29.33 -17.10
CA LYS A 184 -16.46 28.59 -17.89
C LYS A 184 -15.08 29.22 -17.87
N VAL A 185 -14.99 30.55 -17.86
CA VAL A 185 -13.71 31.26 -17.74
C VAL A 185 -13.09 30.97 -16.37
N GLN A 186 -13.84 31.14 -15.28
CA GLN A 186 -13.33 30.84 -13.93
C GLN A 186 -12.85 29.39 -13.77
N LEU A 187 -13.61 28.43 -14.30
CA LEU A 187 -13.23 27.02 -14.22
C LEU A 187 -11.95 26.72 -15.01
N THR A 188 -11.70 27.45 -16.09
CA THR A 188 -10.49 27.32 -16.90
C THR A 188 -9.26 27.85 -16.15
N ASP A 189 -9.40 29.00 -15.48
CA ASP A 189 -8.34 29.60 -14.67
C ASP A 189 -7.99 28.71 -13.46
N TYR A 190 -9.00 28.17 -12.77
CA TYR A 190 -8.78 27.23 -11.67
C TYR A 190 -8.02 25.97 -12.12
N ARG A 191 -8.40 25.39 -13.27
CA ARG A 191 -7.70 24.24 -13.86
C ARG A 191 -6.27 24.57 -14.32
N ALA A 192 -6.00 25.81 -14.73
CA ALA A 192 -4.65 26.25 -15.08
C ALA A 192 -3.78 26.38 -13.82
N HIS A 193 -4.35 26.93 -12.74
CA HIS A 193 -3.67 27.06 -11.46
C HIS A 193 -3.29 25.70 -10.84
N ASN A 194 -4.21 24.73 -10.82
CA ASN A 194 -3.90 23.38 -10.33
C ASN A 194 -2.79 22.69 -11.13
N ARG A 195 -2.82 22.78 -12.46
CA ARG A 195 -1.75 22.23 -13.31
C ARG A 195 -0.39 22.87 -13.02
N TYR A 196 -0.38 24.18 -12.73
CA TYR A 196 0.84 24.87 -12.32
C TYR A 196 1.37 24.34 -10.98
N LEU A 197 0.51 24.15 -9.98
CA LEU A 197 0.89 23.60 -8.68
C LEU A 197 1.45 22.17 -8.81
N GLU A 198 0.80 21.30 -9.58
CA GLU A 198 1.30 19.94 -9.87
C GLU A 198 2.68 19.98 -10.55
N SER A 199 2.88 20.86 -11.54
CA SER A 199 4.17 20.99 -12.22
C SER A 199 5.29 21.46 -11.30
N LYS A 200 4.98 22.38 -10.37
CA LYS A 200 5.91 22.91 -9.38
C LYS A 200 6.30 21.84 -8.35
N GLU A 201 5.36 21.00 -7.97
CA GLU A 201 5.61 19.88 -7.06
C GLU A 201 6.46 18.78 -7.71
N LYS A 202 6.19 18.44 -8.99
CA LYS A 202 7.03 17.54 -9.79
C LYS A 202 8.48 18.03 -9.89
N LEU A 203 8.67 19.34 -10.11
CA LEU A 203 10.02 19.93 -10.17
C LEU A 203 10.75 19.88 -8.82
N LYS A 204 10.06 20.12 -7.71
CA LYS A 204 10.64 19.98 -6.36
C LYS A 204 11.03 18.53 -6.07
N ARG A 205 10.17 17.57 -6.40
CA ARG A 205 10.44 16.13 -6.28
C ARG A 205 11.68 15.71 -7.09
N GLY A 206 11.79 16.16 -8.34
CA GLY A 206 12.96 15.88 -9.19
C GLY A 206 14.28 16.44 -8.63
N LYS A 207 14.26 17.62 -8.00
CA LYS A 207 15.45 18.20 -7.34
C LYS A 207 15.84 17.44 -6.07
N ALA A 208 14.88 17.03 -5.25
CA ALA A 208 15.12 16.23 -4.05
C ALA A 208 15.69 14.84 -4.41
N TYR A 209 15.16 14.24 -5.49
CA TYR A 209 15.67 12.98 -6.07
C TYR A 209 17.14 13.08 -6.49
N GLN A 210 17.50 14.11 -7.25
CA GLN A 210 18.89 14.36 -7.68
C GLN A 210 19.86 14.51 -6.51
N LEU A 211 19.42 15.14 -5.41
CA LEU A 211 20.22 15.28 -4.20
C LEU A 211 20.41 13.93 -3.48
N LYS A 212 19.34 13.14 -3.37
CA LYS A 212 19.34 11.81 -2.76
C LYS A 212 20.22 10.83 -3.54
N LEU A 213 20.14 10.85 -4.87
CA LEU A 213 20.99 10.06 -5.76
C LEU A 213 22.49 10.35 -5.55
N LYS A 214 22.87 11.64 -5.48
CA LYS A 214 24.26 12.06 -5.22
C LYS A 214 24.76 11.59 -3.85
N GLN A 215 23.90 11.58 -2.83
CA GLN A 215 24.25 11.09 -1.50
C GLN A 215 24.41 9.56 -1.48
N THR A 216 23.51 8.81 -2.12
CA THR A 216 23.56 7.34 -2.20
C THR A 216 24.80 6.83 -2.93
N ILE A 217 25.16 7.44 -4.08
CA ILE A 217 26.38 7.10 -4.83
C ILE A 217 27.62 7.33 -3.96
N ARG A 218 27.64 8.42 -3.18
CA ARG A 218 28.76 8.75 -2.29
C ARG A 218 28.92 7.73 -1.15
N HIS A 219 27.82 7.27 -0.56
CA HIS A 219 27.82 6.24 0.50
C HIS A 219 28.25 4.86 -0.01
N LEU A 220 27.77 4.44 -1.18
CA LEU A 220 28.20 3.19 -1.82
C LEU A 220 29.70 3.21 -2.16
N HIS A 221 30.24 4.37 -2.53
CA HIS A 221 31.66 4.51 -2.85
C HIS A 221 32.58 4.37 -1.63
N ILE A 222 32.14 4.80 -0.45
CA ILE A 222 32.92 4.73 0.81
C ILE A 222 33.11 3.27 1.28
N HIS A 223 32.14 2.38 1.04
CA HIS A 223 32.19 1.00 1.52
C HIS A 223 32.64 -0.05 0.49
N ALA A 224 32.74 0.30 -0.80
CA ALA A 224 33.08 -0.65 -1.87
C ALA A 224 34.61 -0.81 -2.12
N VAL A 225 35.46 0.05 -1.54
CA VAL A 225 36.90 0.11 -1.89
C VAL A 225 37.77 -0.85 -1.06
N GLU A 226 37.28 -1.41 0.05
CA GLU A 226 38.02 -2.46 0.77
C GLU A 226 37.70 -3.85 0.19
N GLY A 227 38.52 -4.29 -0.76
CA GLY A 227 38.64 -5.72 -1.13
C GLY A 227 38.26 -6.14 -2.54
N TYR A 228 37.91 -5.24 -3.46
CA TYR A 228 37.53 -5.59 -4.85
C TYR A 228 38.52 -5.09 -5.90
N SER A 229 38.60 -5.81 -7.03
CA SER A 229 39.42 -5.40 -8.17
C SER A 229 38.83 -4.17 -8.88
N GLU A 230 39.67 -3.34 -9.50
CA GLU A 230 39.26 -2.09 -10.15
C GLU A 230 38.16 -2.29 -11.23
N ARG A 231 38.19 -3.47 -11.89
CA ARG A 231 37.20 -3.91 -12.89
C ARG A 231 35.82 -4.17 -12.26
N ASP A 232 35.78 -4.81 -11.09
CA ASP A 232 34.54 -5.10 -10.37
C ASP A 232 33.92 -3.80 -9.83
N ALA A 233 34.74 -2.85 -9.40
CA ALA A 233 34.29 -1.52 -8.96
C ALA A 233 33.76 -0.65 -10.11
N THR A 234 34.27 -0.81 -11.34
CA THR A 234 33.72 -0.12 -12.52
C THR A 234 32.40 -0.75 -12.97
N PHE A 235 32.31 -2.07 -12.90
CA PHE A 235 31.12 -2.84 -13.24
C PHE A 235 29.96 -2.56 -12.25
N LEU A 236 30.25 -2.55 -10.94
CA LEU A 236 29.28 -2.20 -9.90
C LEU A 236 28.71 -0.79 -10.08
N ARG A 237 29.56 0.17 -10.45
CA ARG A 237 29.15 1.57 -10.70
C ARG A 237 28.15 1.67 -11.85
N LYS A 238 28.40 0.94 -12.93
CA LYS A 238 27.53 0.89 -14.10
C LYS A 238 26.18 0.23 -13.79
N VAL A 239 26.20 -0.79 -12.91
CA VAL A 239 24.98 -1.45 -12.41
C VAL A 239 24.18 -0.55 -11.48
N VAL A 240 24.84 0.23 -10.60
CA VAL A 240 24.19 1.22 -9.73
C VAL A 240 23.54 2.34 -10.55
N GLU A 241 24.19 2.84 -11.60
CA GLU A 241 23.61 3.83 -12.51
C GLU A 241 22.37 3.26 -13.25
N GLU A 242 22.45 2.06 -13.81
CA GLU A 242 21.31 1.43 -14.51
C GLU A 242 20.12 1.09 -13.58
N VAL A 243 20.38 0.65 -12.34
CA VAL A 243 19.32 0.28 -11.37
C VAL A 243 18.63 1.53 -10.80
N MET A 244 19.38 2.60 -10.56
CA MET A 244 18.83 3.86 -10.05
C MET A 244 18.09 4.66 -11.13
N GLU A 245 18.36 4.43 -12.42
CA GLU A 245 17.55 4.99 -13.52
C GLU A 245 16.25 4.20 -13.79
N SER A 246 16.02 3.10 -13.09
CA SER A 246 14.79 2.31 -13.20
C SER A 246 13.60 3.01 -12.51
N PRO A 247 12.38 3.00 -13.12
CA PRO A 247 11.17 3.58 -12.53
C PRO A 247 10.78 2.99 -11.16
N LEU A 248 11.35 1.82 -10.80
CA LEU A 248 11.29 1.17 -9.50
C LEU A 248 11.65 2.06 -8.29
N PHE A 249 12.50 3.06 -8.50
CA PHE A 249 13.03 3.91 -7.42
C PHE A 249 12.37 5.30 -7.33
N LEU A 250 11.43 5.59 -8.23
CA LEU A 250 10.91 6.95 -8.40
C LEU A 250 9.59 7.22 -7.66
N GLU A 251 8.75 6.24 -7.31
CA GLU A 251 7.47 6.48 -6.61
C GLU A 251 7.03 5.29 -5.72
N ASP A 252 6.20 5.55 -4.70
CA ASP A 252 5.36 4.55 -3.99
C ASP A 252 4.24 4.01 -4.93
N GLU A 253 4.55 3.78 -6.20
CA GLU A 253 3.61 3.18 -7.18
C GLU A 253 3.90 1.68 -7.36
N PRO A 254 2.85 0.87 -7.60
CA PRO A 254 2.98 -0.58 -7.72
C PRO A 254 3.92 -0.98 -8.85
N LEU A 255 4.78 -1.96 -8.55
CA LEU A 255 5.68 -2.63 -9.49
C LEU A 255 4.97 -3.01 -10.80
N TYR A 256 5.25 -2.28 -11.88
CA TYR A 256 4.79 -2.66 -13.23
C TYR A 256 5.59 -3.84 -13.78
N LYS A 257 4.92 -4.66 -14.61
CA LYS A 257 5.39 -5.92 -15.21
C LYS A 257 6.80 -5.83 -15.86
N GLU A 258 7.11 -4.73 -16.54
CA GLU A 258 8.39 -4.50 -17.23
C GLU A 258 9.57 -4.30 -16.26
N ALA A 259 9.32 -3.74 -15.08
CA ALA A 259 10.32 -3.56 -14.04
C ALA A 259 10.69 -4.92 -13.40
N PHE A 260 9.73 -5.82 -13.28
CA PHE A 260 9.93 -7.17 -12.72
C PHE A 260 10.66 -8.11 -13.69
N ASP A 261 10.48 -7.95 -15.01
CA ASP A 261 11.19 -8.73 -16.02
C ASP A 261 12.68 -8.33 -16.10
N THR A 262 12.98 -7.04 -15.89
CA THR A 262 14.36 -6.55 -15.76
C THR A 262 15.05 -7.06 -14.48
N ILE A 263 14.29 -7.19 -13.38
CA ILE A 263 14.74 -7.82 -12.13
C ILE A 263 15.05 -9.31 -12.35
N VAL A 264 14.19 -10.02 -13.08
CA VAL A 264 14.33 -11.46 -13.36
C VAL A 264 15.51 -11.77 -14.27
N ASP A 265 15.78 -10.94 -15.28
CA ASP A 265 16.93 -11.17 -16.19
C ASP A 265 18.29 -10.90 -15.52
N LYS A 266 18.32 -10.01 -14.51
CA LYS A 266 19.55 -9.62 -13.80
C LYS A 266 19.61 -10.15 -12.37
N PHE A 267 18.85 -11.21 -12.06
CA PHE A 267 18.54 -11.69 -10.70
C PHE A 267 19.77 -12.05 -9.83
N ALA A 268 20.84 -12.59 -10.42
CA ALA A 268 22.08 -12.86 -9.69
C ALA A 268 22.79 -11.55 -9.28
N MET A 269 22.79 -10.54 -10.15
CA MET A 269 23.33 -9.20 -9.88
C MET A 269 22.44 -8.42 -8.92
N TRP A 270 21.11 -8.57 -9.01
CA TRP A 270 20.18 -8.05 -8.02
C TRP A 270 20.34 -8.76 -6.68
N SER A 271 20.69 -10.04 -6.60
CA SER A 271 20.98 -10.68 -5.30
C SER A 271 22.23 -10.09 -4.63
N ILE A 272 23.24 -9.69 -5.42
CA ILE A 272 24.46 -9.03 -4.93
C ILE A 272 24.16 -7.57 -4.56
N PHE A 273 23.46 -6.84 -5.44
CA PHE A 273 22.99 -5.48 -5.19
C PHE A 273 22.07 -5.45 -3.97
N LEU A 274 21.06 -6.32 -3.87
CA LEU A 274 20.17 -6.46 -2.72
C LEU A 274 20.91 -6.93 -1.48
N LYS A 275 21.94 -7.76 -1.56
CA LYS A 275 22.81 -8.11 -0.42
C LYS A 275 23.62 -6.90 0.09
N GLN A 276 23.95 -5.95 -0.79
CA GLN A 276 24.59 -4.67 -0.44
C GLN A 276 23.57 -3.55 -0.11
N TYR A 277 22.36 -3.61 -0.64
CA TYR A 277 21.29 -2.63 -0.49
C TYR A 277 20.42 -2.93 0.75
N THR A 278 20.27 -4.20 1.14
CA THR A 278 19.74 -4.61 2.45
C THR A 278 20.70 -4.27 3.59
N LYS A 279 22.00 -4.10 3.31
CA LYS A 279 22.92 -3.40 4.23
C LYS A 279 22.59 -1.90 4.34
N SER A 280 21.78 -1.31 3.46
CA SER A 280 21.53 0.13 3.34
C SER A 280 20.04 0.60 3.31
N LYS A 281 19.09 -0.11 3.97
CA LYS A 281 17.65 0.22 4.29
C LYS A 281 16.58 -0.23 3.24
N VAL A 282 15.28 -0.46 3.49
CA VAL A 282 14.19 -0.04 4.44
C VAL A 282 13.10 -1.16 4.36
N HIS A 283 12.48 -1.74 5.39
CA HIS A 283 11.70 -1.21 6.52
C HIS A 283 12.31 -1.66 7.86
N LEU A 284 12.27 -0.78 8.88
CA LEU A 284 12.84 -0.97 10.23
C LEU A 284 14.32 -1.35 10.37
N SER A 285 15.12 -1.38 9.30
CA SER A 285 16.58 -1.52 9.46
C SER A 285 17.22 -0.21 9.91
N LEU A 286 17.59 -0.17 11.18
CA LEU A 286 18.41 0.85 11.84
C LEU A 286 19.58 1.31 10.94
N LEU A 287 19.74 2.63 10.76
CA LEU A 287 20.98 3.19 10.20
C LEU A 287 22.06 3.20 11.26
N SER A 288 22.61 2.03 11.56
CA SER A 288 23.63 1.90 12.59
C SER A 288 24.90 2.66 12.19
N THR A 289 25.23 3.71 12.94
CA THR A 289 26.50 4.44 12.85
C THR A 289 27.25 4.31 14.18
N GLU A 290 28.57 4.41 14.12
CA GLU A 290 29.41 4.43 15.32
C GLU A 290 29.44 5.85 15.91
N ILE A 291 29.19 5.98 17.21
CA ILE A 291 29.24 7.24 17.95
C ILE A 291 29.84 7.01 19.34
N ALA A 292 30.64 7.96 19.84
CA ALA A 292 31.09 7.92 21.23
C ALA A 292 29.97 8.38 22.18
N LEU A 293 29.92 7.85 23.41
CA LEU A 293 28.82 8.13 24.32
C LEU A 293 28.75 9.62 24.73
N ASN A 294 29.90 10.28 24.89
CA ASN A 294 29.99 11.73 25.08
C ASN A 294 29.41 12.55 23.92
N GLU A 295 29.67 12.13 22.67
CA GLU A 295 29.13 12.78 21.46
C GLU A 295 27.61 12.56 21.37
N LEU A 296 27.11 11.36 21.72
CA LEU A 296 25.68 11.07 21.79
C LEU A 296 24.98 11.97 22.81
N ILE A 297 25.59 12.15 23.99
CA ILE A 297 25.10 13.05 25.04
C ILE A 297 25.03 14.50 24.54
N GLN A 298 26.05 14.98 23.83
CA GLN A 298 26.04 16.33 23.26
C GLN A 298 24.91 16.51 22.24
N GLN A 299 24.69 15.53 21.37
CA GLN A 299 23.58 15.56 20.42
C GLN A 299 22.21 15.51 21.11
N LEU A 300 22.11 14.77 22.23
CA LEU A 300 20.91 14.73 23.05
C LEU A 300 20.59 16.09 23.68
N GLU A 301 21.59 16.78 24.22
CA GLU A 301 21.43 18.13 24.77
C GLU A 301 20.96 19.12 23.71
N ILE A 302 21.54 19.07 22.50
CA ILE A 302 21.10 19.89 21.36
C ILE A 302 19.64 19.58 21.02
N ALA A 303 19.29 18.31 20.84
CA ALA A 303 17.94 17.88 20.48
C ALA A 303 16.89 18.26 21.54
N LEU A 304 17.24 18.21 22.84
CA LEU A 304 16.37 18.66 23.92
C LEU A 304 16.13 20.16 23.90
N ASN A 305 17.18 20.96 23.67
CA ASN A 305 17.08 22.42 23.57
C ASN A 305 16.20 22.85 22.38
N ASP A 306 16.22 22.09 21.29
CA ASP A 306 15.36 22.35 20.12
C ASP A 306 13.91 21.88 20.33
N SER A 307 13.67 20.92 21.24
CA SER A 307 12.36 20.29 21.43
C SER A 307 11.46 21.00 22.45
N VAL A 308 12.02 21.75 23.41
CA VAL A 308 11.27 22.38 24.51
C VAL A 308 11.80 23.77 24.82
N GLU A 309 10.91 24.74 25.06
CA GLU A 309 11.27 26.14 25.38
C GLU A 309 12.12 26.30 26.65
N SER A 310 12.01 25.37 27.61
CA SER A 310 12.77 25.35 28.87
C SER A 310 13.29 23.92 29.13
N PRO A 311 14.46 23.56 28.58
CA PRO A 311 14.99 22.20 28.65
C PRO A 311 15.43 21.85 30.09
N PRO A 312 15.20 20.61 30.55
CA PRO A 312 15.64 20.18 31.88
C PRO A 312 17.17 20.09 31.94
N LYS A 313 17.74 20.37 33.12
CA LYS A 313 19.19 20.23 33.33
C LYS A 313 19.56 18.75 33.46
N LEU A 314 20.42 18.24 32.57
CA LEU A 314 20.89 16.87 32.64
C LEU A 314 22.06 16.72 33.63
N ILE A 315 21.98 15.70 34.49
CA ILE A 315 23.03 15.30 35.43
C ILE A 315 23.42 13.86 35.10
N ILE A 316 24.60 13.69 34.52
CA ILE A 316 25.10 12.40 34.07
C ILE A 316 26.01 11.81 35.13
N VAL A 317 25.60 10.68 35.69
CA VAL A 317 26.34 9.96 36.74
C VAL A 317 26.96 8.71 36.12
N GLN A 318 28.27 8.75 35.95
CA GLN A 318 29.07 7.61 35.49
C GLN A 318 29.37 6.73 36.70
N LYS A 319 29.07 5.43 36.60
CA LYS A 319 29.51 4.44 37.59
C LYS A 319 30.55 3.49 37.02
N GLU A 320 30.16 2.70 36.03
CA GLU A 320 30.98 1.61 35.48
C GLU A 320 31.24 1.75 33.98
N VAL A 321 30.77 2.83 33.35
CA VAL A 321 30.81 3.06 31.90
C VAL A 321 31.80 4.17 31.57
N ASP A 322 32.71 3.92 30.63
CA ASP A 322 33.58 4.94 30.03
C ASP A 322 32.79 5.78 29.02
N LEU A 323 32.80 7.11 29.16
CA LEU A 323 32.13 8.02 28.23
C LEU A 323 32.77 8.07 26.84
N ASN A 324 34.02 7.62 26.71
CA ASN A 324 34.67 7.47 25.41
C ASN A 324 34.32 6.12 24.74
N ALA A 325 33.57 5.26 25.42
CA ALA A 325 33.11 4.02 24.82
C ALA A 325 32.23 4.33 23.61
N LYS A 326 32.47 3.57 22.54
CA LYS A 326 31.75 3.70 21.30
C LYS A 326 30.57 2.75 21.27
N ILE A 327 29.44 3.23 20.78
CA ILE A 327 28.26 2.43 20.49
C ILE A 327 27.96 2.47 19.00
N VAL A 328 27.39 1.40 18.48
CA VAL A 328 26.92 1.27 17.09
C VAL A 328 25.40 1.11 17.14
N CYS A 329 24.68 2.19 16.79
CA CYS A 329 23.22 2.29 16.87
C CYS A 329 22.65 3.25 15.81
N ASP A 330 21.33 3.28 15.60
CA ASP A 330 20.70 4.35 14.80
C ASP A 330 20.61 5.61 15.65
N VAL A 331 21.60 6.49 15.49
CA VAL A 331 21.79 7.66 16.35
C VAL A 331 20.53 8.52 16.42
N ASP A 332 19.89 8.80 15.27
CA ASP A 332 18.69 9.66 15.23
C ASP A 332 17.54 9.04 16.05
N GLN A 333 17.33 7.72 15.91
CA GLN A 333 16.29 7.03 16.67
C GLN A 333 16.63 6.94 18.17
N VAL A 334 17.89 6.68 18.53
CA VAL A 334 18.32 6.65 19.94
C VAL A 334 18.19 8.03 20.58
N ILE A 335 18.54 9.11 19.87
CA ILE A 335 18.34 10.48 20.36
C ILE A 335 16.84 10.75 20.58
N HIS A 336 15.98 10.42 19.61
CA HIS A 336 14.54 10.58 19.74
C HIS A 336 13.98 9.76 20.92
N LEU A 337 14.46 8.53 21.12
CA LEU A 337 14.13 7.69 22.26
C LEU A 337 14.51 8.36 23.59
N LEU A 338 15.74 8.86 23.71
CA LEU A 338 16.22 9.48 24.93
C LEU A 338 15.47 10.78 25.24
N VAL A 339 15.18 11.60 24.23
CA VAL A 339 14.31 12.78 24.39
C VAL A 339 12.93 12.36 24.93
N ALA A 340 12.28 11.37 24.31
CA ALA A 340 10.97 10.91 24.76
C ALA A 340 10.99 10.38 26.20
N VAL A 341 12.03 9.65 26.58
CA VAL A 341 12.19 9.11 27.95
C VAL A 341 12.45 10.23 28.96
N ILE A 342 13.24 11.23 28.61
CA ILE A 342 13.51 12.39 29.47
C ILE A 342 12.21 13.19 29.68
N LEU A 343 11.48 13.48 28.61
CA LEU A 343 10.19 14.18 28.71
C LEU A 343 9.15 13.36 29.50
N HIS A 344 9.23 12.04 29.47
CA HIS A 344 8.40 11.17 30.31
C HIS A 344 8.74 11.31 31.80
N ALA A 345 10.03 11.44 32.15
CA ALA A 345 10.51 11.56 33.53
C ALA A 345 10.33 12.96 34.13
N VAL A 346 10.23 14.01 33.30
CA VAL A 346 10.02 15.40 33.74
C VAL A 346 8.57 15.60 34.26
N HIS A 347 8.43 16.26 35.41
CA HIS A 347 7.16 16.88 35.82
C HIS A 347 7.05 18.28 35.20
N LEU A 348 5.84 18.77 34.96
CA LEU A 348 5.52 20.04 34.27
C LEU A 348 6.10 21.32 34.91
N ASP A 349 6.99 21.20 35.89
CA ASP A 349 7.55 22.32 36.66
C ASP A 349 8.80 22.90 35.99
N GLN A 350 8.87 24.23 35.98
CA GLN A 350 10.01 24.98 35.44
C GLN A 350 11.27 24.73 36.27
N GLY A 351 12.34 24.25 35.64
CA GLY A 351 13.64 24.03 36.27
C GLY A 351 13.94 22.58 36.70
N ALA A 352 13.18 21.60 36.22
CA ALA A 352 13.42 20.19 36.53
C ALA A 352 14.85 19.73 36.14
N SER A 353 15.52 19.04 37.05
CA SER A 353 16.80 18.36 36.77
C SER A 353 16.59 16.85 36.61
N ILE A 354 17.21 16.28 35.58
CA ILE A 354 17.10 14.87 35.25
C ILE A 354 18.44 14.19 35.51
N ARG A 355 18.39 13.09 36.26
CA ARG A 355 19.55 12.25 36.53
C ARG A 355 19.56 11.08 35.54
N ILE A 356 20.67 10.92 34.84
CA ILE A 356 20.95 9.76 33.97
C ILE A 356 22.12 8.99 34.56
N GLN A 357 21.88 7.76 35.01
CA GLN A 357 22.93 6.88 35.55
C GLN A 357 23.28 5.79 34.54
N LEU A 358 24.58 5.60 34.31
CA LEU A 358 25.10 4.66 33.32
C LEU A 358 25.77 3.45 33.98
N TYR A 359 25.35 2.25 33.58
CA TYR A 359 25.86 0.96 34.10
C TYR A 359 26.24 0.03 32.95
N THR A 360 27.22 -0.84 33.17
CA THR A 360 27.52 -1.95 32.25
C THR A 360 26.61 -3.13 32.56
N THR A 361 26.01 -3.74 31.53
CA THR A 361 25.16 -4.93 31.68
C THR A 361 25.30 -5.84 30.44
N LYS A 362 24.48 -6.88 30.36
CA LYS A 362 24.39 -7.77 29.20
C LYS A 362 22.94 -7.96 28.78
N LEU A 363 22.71 -8.11 27.48
CA LEU A 363 21.45 -8.57 26.92
C LEU A 363 21.57 -10.05 26.55
N LYS A 364 20.63 -10.87 27.02
CA LYS A 364 20.57 -12.30 26.76
C LYS A 364 19.35 -12.67 25.93
N TYR A 365 19.57 -13.56 24.96
CA TYR A 365 18.49 -14.10 24.13
C TYR A 365 18.62 -15.61 23.99
N HIS A 366 17.48 -16.26 23.77
CA HIS A 366 17.39 -17.70 23.54
C HIS A 366 17.39 -17.98 22.03
N LYS A 367 18.25 -18.90 21.57
CA LYS A 367 18.10 -19.46 20.23
C LYS A 367 16.88 -20.40 20.22
N TYR A 368 16.06 -20.31 19.18
CA TYR A 368 15.03 -21.32 18.97
C TYR A 368 15.72 -22.62 18.52
N ASP A 369 15.57 -23.69 19.28
CA ASP A 369 16.16 -25.00 18.96
C ASP A 369 15.05 -26.03 18.74
N SER A 370 15.03 -26.64 17.55
CA SER A 370 14.03 -27.64 17.20
C SER A 370 14.20 -28.87 18.11
N ILE A 371 13.20 -29.15 18.95
CA ILE A 371 12.87 -30.47 19.52
C ILE A 371 14.11 -31.35 19.82
N LYS A 372 14.74 -31.18 21.00
CA LYS A 372 15.33 -32.26 21.86
C LYS A 372 16.27 -31.82 23.00
N GLN A 373 16.61 -30.54 23.16
CA GLN A 373 17.41 -30.11 24.31
C GLN A 373 16.54 -29.40 25.34
N GLN A 374 16.66 -29.79 26.61
CA GLN A 374 15.87 -29.22 27.70
C GLN A 374 16.17 -27.73 27.93
N HIS A 375 17.30 -27.20 27.45
CA HIS A 375 17.70 -25.79 27.57
C HIS A 375 18.21 -25.25 26.22
N PRO A 376 17.52 -24.30 25.57
CA PRO A 376 17.99 -23.71 24.32
C PRO A 376 19.31 -22.96 24.54
N PRO A 377 20.25 -22.97 23.57
CA PRO A 377 21.51 -22.27 23.71
C PRO A 377 21.32 -20.76 23.86
N GLU A 378 21.85 -20.19 24.95
CA GLU A 378 21.82 -18.76 25.26
C GLU A 378 22.88 -18.00 24.46
N ILE A 379 22.54 -16.79 23.99
CA ILE A 379 23.48 -15.81 23.43
C ILE A 379 23.46 -14.57 24.31
N ALA A 380 24.64 -14.07 24.67
CA ALA A 380 24.79 -12.88 25.50
C ALA A 380 25.62 -11.81 24.79
N PHE A 381 25.17 -10.56 24.85
CA PHE A 381 25.84 -9.42 24.25
C PHE A 381 26.08 -8.32 25.28
N PRO A 382 27.21 -7.59 25.21
CA PRO A 382 27.45 -6.47 26.11
C PRO A 382 26.47 -5.33 25.81
N ALA A 383 26.00 -4.67 26.86
CA ALA A 383 25.02 -3.60 26.80
C ALA A 383 25.29 -2.50 27.84
N ILE A 384 24.69 -1.33 27.62
CA ILE A 384 24.67 -0.20 28.55
C ILE A 384 23.27 -0.09 29.12
N ALA A 385 23.16 -0.11 30.45
CA ALA A 385 21.93 0.24 31.15
C ALA A 385 21.92 1.73 31.50
N LEU A 386 20.87 2.44 31.08
CA LEU A 386 20.60 3.83 31.36
C LEU A 386 19.39 3.93 32.29
N MET A 387 19.60 4.41 33.52
CA MET A 387 18.51 4.76 34.43
C MET A 387 18.24 6.25 34.35
N VAL A 388 17.07 6.62 33.85
CA VAL A 388 16.60 8.01 33.71
C VAL A 388 15.53 8.28 34.77
N SER A 389 15.77 9.27 35.63
CA SER A 389 14.82 9.69 36.66
C SER A 389 14.91 11.19 36.92
N ASN A 390 13.91 11.75 37.62
CA ASN A 390 14.06 13.06 38.22
C ASN A 390 15.21 13.03 39.26
N SER A 391 15.95 14.13 39.40
CA SER A 391 17.00 14.29 40.41
C SER A 391 16.50 14.05 41.84
N ASP A 392 15.23 14.36 42.08
CA ASP A 392 14.62 14.36 43.40
C ASP A 392 14.07 12.96 43.78
N THR A 393 14.03 12.04 42.82
CA THR A 393 13.59 10.66 43.05
C THR A 393 14.59 9.94 43.98
N PRO A 394 14.12 9.38 45.12
CA PRO A 394 14.98 8.63 46.04
C PRO A 394 15.61 7.41 45.35
N LEU A 395 16.89 7.14 45.61
CA LEU A 395 17.59 5.99 45.02
C LEU A 395 16.96 4.64 45.40
N ALA A 396 16.28 4.56 46.54
CA ALA A 396 15.62 3.34 47.02
C ALA A 396 14.35 2.97 46.23
N THR A 397 13.76 3.93 45.49
CA THR A 397 12.54 3.71 44.69
C THR A 397 12.84 3.39 43.22
N LEU A 398 14.13 3.34 42.85
CA LEU A 398 14.58 3.06 41.51
C LEU A 398 14.63 1.54 41.25
N PRO A 399 14.24 1.06 40.06
CA PRO A 399 14.38 -0.34 39.68
C PRO A 399 15.82 -0.85 39.92
N PRO A 400 16.00 -2.06 40.47
CA PRO A 400 17.33 -2.63 40.66
C PRO A 400 18.01 -2.87 39.32
N ILE A 401 19.29 -2.53 39.23
CA ILE A 401 20.10 -2.81 38.03
C ILE A 401 20.49 -4.28 38.03
N SER A 402 20.14 -4.98 36.96
CA SER A 402 20.49 -6.38 36.77
C SER A 402 21.83 -6.53 36.05
N THR A 403 22.54 -7.62 36.37
CA THR A 403 23.78 -8.02 35.67
C THR A 403 23.50 -8.42 34.22
N HIS A 404 22.28 -8.82 33.93
CA HIS A 404 21.79 -9.13 32.59
C HIS A 404 20.27 -8.94 32.48
N TYR A 405 19.81 -8.67 31.27
CA TYR A 405 18.40 -8.57 30.92
C TYR A 405 18.08 -9.63 29.87
N GLU A 406 16.98 -10.35 30.07
CA GLU A 406 16.53 -11.42 29.18
C GLU A 406 15.36 -10.96 28.32
N ASP A 407 15.34 -11.46 27.09
CA ASP A 407 14.32 -11.20 26.08
C ASP A 407 14.15 -9.70 25.71
N ILE A 408 13.54 -9.45 24.56
CA ILE A 408 13.16 -8.11 24.15
C ILE A 408 11.81 -7.82 24.83
N THR A 409 11.82 -7.11 25.95
CA THR A 409 10.59 -6.88 26.72
C THR A 409 9.56 -6.04 25.98
N GLU A 410 8.30 -6.38 26.19
CA GLU A 410 7.18 -5.46 26.05
C GLU A 410 7.12 -4.64 27.34
N GLY A 411 6.83 -3.34 27.26
CA GLY A 411 6.63 -2.45 28.40
C GLY A 411 5.43 -2.80 29.30
N ILE A 412 5.32 -4.06 29.71
CA ILE A 412 4.37 -4.63 30.66
C ILE A 412 5.09 -4.71 32.01
N GLU A 413 4.54 -4.03 33.01
CA GLU A 413 4.91 -4.25 34.41
C GLU A 413 4.73 -5.75 34.69
N LEU A 414 5.78 -6.41 35.17
CA LEU A 414 5.86 -7.86 35.42
C LEU A 414 4.48 -8.53 35.59
N VAL A 415 4.19 -9.48 34.71
CA VAL A 415 3.13 -10.49 34.89
C VAL A 415 3.47 -11.30 36.15
N GLY A 416 3.10 -10.76 37.30
CA GLY A 416 2.64 -11.54 38.43
C GLY A 416 1.18 -11.86 38.18
N GLU A 417 0.86 -13.14 38.16
CA GLU A 417 -0.50 -13.68 38.12
C GLU A 417 -1.23 -13.53 36.78
N MET A 418 -1.12 -14.56 35.93
CA MET A 418 -2.25 -15.02 35.11
C MET A 418 -3.43 -15.31 36.05
N ASN A 419 -4.17 -14.27 36.43
CA ASN A 419 -5.52 -14.26 36.99
C ASN A 419 -5.78 -12.87 37.59
N GLN A 420 -5.89 -11.84 36.75
CA GLN A 420 -6.78 -10.72 37.07
C GLN A 420 -7.09 -9.88 35.83
N VAL A 421 -8.39 -9.82 35.55
CA VAL A 421 -9.03 -8.90 34.63
C VAL A 421 -8.69 -7.47 35.07
N GLY A 422 -7.86 -6.78 34.30
CA GLY A 422 -7.45 -5.41 34.59
C GLY A 422 -6.83 -4.76 33.37
N THR A 423 -7.68 -4.17 32.53
CA THR A 423 -7.30 -3.40 31.35
C THR A 423 -6.53 -2.14 31.78
N GLU A 424 -5.22 -2.23 31.97
CA GLU A 424 -4.39 -1.02 31.91
C GLU A 424 -4.29 -0.58 30.45
N ARG A 425 -5.00 0.51 30.16
CA ARG A 425 -5.01 1.16 28.84
C ARG A 425 -3.57 1.36 28.36
N ILE A 426 -3.29 0.89 27.16
CA ILE A 426 -2.13 1.24 26.33
C ILE A 426 -1.76 2.71 26.57
N ASN A 427 -0.67 2.96 27.30
CA ASN A 427 -0.20 4.32 27.50
C ASN A 427 0.44 4.78 26.20
N VAL A 428 -0.29 5.60 25.43
CA VAL A 428 0.12 6.14 24.11
C VAL A 428 1.53 6.77 24.14
N GLN A 429 1.97 7.27 25.30
CA GLN A 429 3.31 7.85 25.46
C GLN A 429 4.44 6.83 25.60
N LYS A 430 4.15 5.60 26.08
CA LYS A 430 5.15 4.53 26.28
C LYS A 430 5.42 3.71 25.01
N GLN A 431 4.44 3.63 24.10
CA GLN A 431 4.54 2.83 22.87
C GLN A 431 5.72 3.23 21.94
N PRO A 432 6.01 4.52 21.69
CA PRO A 432 7.13 4.90 20.85
C PRO A 432 8.49 4.51 21.45
N ILE A 433 8.61 4.62 22.78
CA ILE A 433 9.81 4.25 23.53
C ILE A 433 10.08 2.75 23.37
N ASP A 434 9.08 1.93 23.67
CA ASP A 434 9.14 0.47 23.56
C ASP A 434 9.55 0.02 22.14
N ARG A 435 8.92 0.61 21.11
CA ARG A 435 9.18 0.25 19.71
C ARG A 435 10.63 0.53 19.29
N ILE A 436 11.20 1.67 19.68
CA ILE A 436 12.59 2.01 19.32
C ILE A 436 13.56 1.10 20.07
N VAL A 437 13.34 0.84 21.36
CA VAL A 437 14.18 -0.06 22.16
C VAL A 437 14.18 -1.47 21.55
N ARG A 438 13.00 -2.00 21.19
CA ARG A 438 12.83 -3.31 20.57
C ARG A 438 13.50 -3.43 19.20
N ALA A 439 13.40 -2.39 18.36
CA ALA A 439 14.12 -2.35 17.09
C ALA A 439 15.65 -2.39 17.29
N HIS A 440 16.14 -1.88 18.43
CA HIS A 440 17.54 -1.96 18.84
C HIS A 440 17.89 -3.22 19.63
N TYR A 441 17.00 -4.22 19.68
CA TYR A 441 17.15 -5.44 20.48
C TYR A 441 17.31 -5.15 21.99
N GLY A 442 16.97 -3.95 22.45
CA GLY A 442 17.15 -3.55 23.85
C GLY A 442 16.06 -4.06 24.78
N HIS A 443 16.18 -3.68 26.04
CA HIS A 443 15.20 -3.94 27.10
C HIS A 443 14.77 -2.60 27.71
N VAL A 444 13.49 -2.49 28.11
CA VAL A 444 12.95 -1.30 28.77
C VAL A 444 12.04 -1.68 29.90
N GLN A 445 12.20 -1.00 31.03
CA GLN A 445 11.35 -1.15 32.21
C GLN A 445 10.94 0.24 32.72
N PHE A 446 9.63 0.45 32.88
CA PHE A 446 9.09 1.65 33.50
C PHE A 446 8.85 1.40 34.99
N ALA A 447 9.24 2.33 35.85
CA ALA A 447 8.92 2.27 37.27
C ALA A 447 7.44 2.65 37.51
N SER A 448 6.87 2.17 38.62
CA SER A 448 5.48 2.41 39.00
C SER A 448 5.09 3.89 39.02
N SER A 449 3.80 4.15 38.79
CA SER A 449 3.18 5.44 38.44
C SER A 449 3.55 6.66 39.31
N GLN A 450 4.07 6.49 40.53
CA GLN A 450 4.42 7.59 41.43
C GLN A 450 5.80 8.22 41.18
N HIS A 451 6.74 7.52 40.52
CA HIS A 451 8.14 7.98 40.43
C HIS A 451 8.71 8.16 39.03
N LYS A 452 7.95 7.85 37.97
CA LYS A 452 8.25 8.08 36.53
C LYS A 452 9.70 7.82 36.09
N ALA A 453 10.40 6.89 36.74
CA ALA A 453 11.75 6.48 36.35
C ALA A 453 11.67 5.45 35.21
N THR A 454 12.64 5.49 34.30
CA THR A 454 12.72 4.55 33.17
C THR A 454 14.12 3.95 33.11
N LEU A 455 14.19 2.63 33.06
CA LEU A 455 15.40 1.86 32.85
C LEU A 455 15.42 1.36 31.40
N LEU A 456 16.50 1.65 30.69
CA LEU A 456 16.76 1.19 29.33
C LEU A 456 18.03 0.36 29.34
N ALA A 457 18.08 -0.77 28.65
CA ALA A 457 19.32 -1.47 28.34
C ALA A 457 19.47 -1.58 26.82
N LEU A 458 20.50 -0.95 26.28
CA LEU A 458 20.79 -0.92 24.84
C LEU A 458 22.12 -1.62 24.56
N PRO A 459 22.24 -2.37 23.46
CA PRO A 459 23.48 -3.05 23.13
C PRO A 459 24.58 -2.08 22.72
N TYR A 460 25.84 -2.43 22.99
CA TYR A 460 26.98 -1.66 22.47
C TYR A 460 27.04 -1.67 20.94
N ASN A 461 26.63 -2.78 20.31
CA ASN A 461 26.67 -2.90 18.87
C ASN A 461 25.45 -3.66 18.36
N VAL A 462 24.47 -2.92 17.86
CA VAL A 462 23.22 -3.50 17.35
C VAL A 462 23.44 -4.36 16.10
N THR A 463 24.45 -4.03 15.30
CA THR A 463 24.80 -4.77 14.08
C THR A 463 25.32 -6.16 14.43
N VAL A 464 26.13 -6.30 15.49
CA VAL A 464 26.64 -7.60 15.95
C VAL A 464 25.50 -8.51 16.42
N ILE A 465 24.52 -7.96 17.15
CA ILE A 465 23.34 -8.74 17.56
C ILE A 465 22.56 -9.18 16.32
N ARG A 466 22.20 -8.23 15.46
CA ARG A 466 21.47 -8.52 14.22
C ARG A 466 22.20 -9.57 13.37
N ASP A 467 23.51 -9.43 13.22
CA ASP A 467 24.29 -10.36 12.44
C ASP A 467 24.29 -11.73 13.13
N GLU A 468 24.56 -11.87 14.42
CA GLU A 468 24.54 -13.16 15.13
C GLU A 468 23.16 -13.86 15.08
N MET A 469 22.07 -13.09 15.19
CA MET A 469 20.69 -13.60 15.03
C MET A 469 20.45 -14.20 13.64
N ILE A 470 21.22 -13.78 12.63
CA ILE A 470 21.09 -14.23 11.24
C ILE A 470 22.34 -15.01 10.74
N THR A 471 23.42 -15.11 11.51
CA THR A 471 24.73 -15.66 11.06
C THR A 471 24.76 -17.18 11.09
N ASN A 472 24.00 -17.80 12.00
CA ASN A 472 23.88 -19.26 12.06
C ASN A 472 22.97 -19.85 10.97
N LEU A 473 22.39 -19.00 10.11
CA LEU A 473 21.71 -19.40 8.89
C LEU A 473 22.74 -19.72 7.81
N ILE A 474 23.56 -20.75 8.03
CA ILE A 474 24.44 -21.25 6.99
C ILE A 474 23.52 -21.70 5.85
N PRO A 475 23.59 -21.09 4.65
CA PRO A 475 22.86 -21.62 3.52
C PRO A 475 23.42 -23.02 3.26
N SER A 476 22.64 -24.05 3.57
CA SER A 476 22.95 -25.40 3.10
C SER A 476 23.08 -25.29 1.59
N ASN A 477 24.24 -25.70 1.06
CA ASN A 477 24.53 -25.72 -0.37
C ASN A 477 23.67 -26.78 -1.05
N SER A 478 22.37 -26.53 -1.16
CA SER A 478 21.49 -27.30 -2.02
C SER A 478 21.55 -26.71 -3.42
N PHE A 479 21.95 -27.55 -4.37
CA PHE A 479 21.95 -27.19 -5.78
C PHE A 479 20.50 -27.12 -6.27
N ALA A 480 20.14 -26.00 -6.88
CA ALA A 480 18.92 -25.84 -7.66
C ALA A 480 19.30 -25.50 -9.10
N SER A 481 18.63 -26.13 -10.07
CA SER A 481 18.83 -25.81 -11.48
C SER A 481 18.27 -24.43 -11.81
N LYS A 482 18.82 -23.75 -12.83
CA LYS A 482 18.31 -22.44 -13.27
C LYS A 482 16.80 -22.46 -13.55
N SER A 483 16.30 -23.52 -14.20
CA SER A 483 14.87 -23.69 -14.48
C SER A 483 14.01 -23.78 -13.22
N GLU A 484 14.49 -24.40 -12.15
CA GLU A 484 13.76 -24.48 -10.88
C GLU A 484 13.75 -23.13 -10.17
N ILE A 485 14.85 -22.39 -10.24
CA ILE A 485 14.93 -21.02 -9.73
C ILE A 485 13.87 -20.17 -10.43
N ASP A 486 13.87 -20.17 -11.77
CA ASP A 486 12.94 -19.40 -12.58
C ASP A 486 11.47 -19.78 -12.28
N ALA A 487 11.17 -21.08 -12.19
CA ALA A 487 9.83 -21.56 -11.84
C ALA A 487 9.39 -21.11 -10.44
N SER A 488 10.27 -21.20 -9.44
CA SER A 488 9.98 -20.79 -8.08
C SER A 488 9.76 -19.27 -7.97
N MET A 489 10.45 -18.47 -8.78
CA MET A 489 10.26 -17.03 -8.84
C MET A 489 8.92 -16.64 -9.46
N VAL A 490 8.45 -17.41 -10.44
CA VAL A 490 7.10 -17.24 -10.99
C VAL A 490 6.05 -17.48 -9.91
N VAL A 491 6.25 -18.46 -9.02
CA VAL A 491 5.33 -18.71 -7.89
C VAL A 491 5.28 -17.52 -6.93
N LEU A 492 6.45 -17.01 -6.49
CA LEU A 492 6.54 -15.83 -5.64
C LEU A 492 5.86 -14.61 -6.26
N ARG A 493 6.12 -14.34 -7.55
CA ARG A 493 5.50 -13.21 -8.28
C ARG A 493 3.99 -13.35 -8.34
N LYS A 494 3.49 -14.53 -8.74
CA LYS A 494 2.05 -14.79 -8.83
C LYS A 494 1.36 -14.63 -7.48
N PHE A 495 1.98 -15.07 -6.40
CA PHE A 495 1.43 -14.90 -5.08
C PHE A 495 1.43 -13.43 -4.64
N ASN A 496 2.51 -12.69 -4.89
CA ASN A 496 2.57 -11.26 -4.58
C ASN A 496 1.45 -10.49 -5.29
N ASP A 497 1.28 -10.71 -6.60
CA ASP A 497 0.21 -10.10 -7.38
C ASP A 497 -1.18 -10.50 -6.89
N TYR A 498 -1.32 -11.72 -6.37
CA TYR A 498 -2.57 -12.25 -5.85
C TYR A 498 -2.93 -11.61 -4.51
N VAL A 499 -2.01 -11.62 -3.55
CA VAL A 499 -2.28 -11.10 -2.21
C VAL A 499 -2.54 -9.60 -2.22
N CYS A 500 -1.83 -8.83 -3.07
CA CYS A 500 -2.08 -7.40 -3.24
C CYS A 500 -3.47 -7.07 -3.79
N LYS A 501 -4.10 -8.02 -4.50
CA LYS A 501 -5.48 -7.85 -5.00
C LYS A 501 -6.53 -8.24 -3.95
N MET A 502 -6.19 -9.19 -3.08
CA MET A 502 -7.14 -9.78 -2.14
C MET A 502 -7.13 -9.10 -0.78
N CYS A 503 -6.00 -8.54 -0.34
CA CYS A 503 -5.81 -7.99 0.98
C CYS A 503 -5.00 -6.68 0.95
N ASP A 504 -5.23 -5.79 1.93
CA ASP A 504 -4.47 -4.55 2.10
C ASP A 504 -3.11 -4.81 2.76
N VAL A 505 -2.24 -5.50 2.03
CA VAL A 505 -0.89 -5.82 2.51
C VAL A 505 0.05 -4.62 2.38
N ARG A 506 0.82 -4.37 3.43
CA ARG A 506 1.96 -3.46 3.41
C ARG A 506 3.10 -4.07 2.58
N MET A 507 3.33 -3.52 1.39
CA MET A 507 4.36 -3.98 0.45
C MET A 507 5.75 -4.07 1.07
N GLY A 508 6.16 -3.05 1.85
CA GLY A 508 7.48 -3.04 2.49
C GLY A 508 7.70 -4.21 3.46
N VAL A 509 6.63 -4.68 4.13
CA VAL A 509 6.70 -5.85 5.03
C VAL A 509 6.79 -7.14 4.22
N MET A 510 6.03 -7.26 3.13
CA MET A 510 6.10 -8.42 2.23
C MET A 510 7.49 -8.59 1.60
N ASP A 511 8.07 -7.49 1.09
CA ASP A 511 9.40 -7.51 0.49
C ASP A 511 10.45 -7.97 1.50
N GLU A 512 10.39 -7.47 2.74
CA GLU A 512 11.27 -7.89 3.82
C GLU A 512 11.14 -9.38 4.14
N ILE A 513 9.90 -9.89 4.26
CA ILE A 513 9.65 -11.31 4.51
C ILE A 513 10.19 -12.17 3.37
N PHE A 514 10.00 -11.77 2.11
CA PHE A 514 10.53 -12.50 0.96
C PHE A 514 12.06 -12.52 0.96
N LEU A 515 12.70 -11.41 1.30
CA LEU A 515 14.15 -11.32 1.43
C LEU A 515 14.66 -12.21 2.57
N LEU A 516 13.98 -12.19 3.72
CA LEU A 516 14.30 -13.02 4.87
C LEU A 516 14.16 -14.50 4.52
N MET A 517 13.04 -14.92 3.92
CA MET A 517 12.84 -16.28 3.45
C MET A 517 13.94 -16.73 2.51
N ARG A 518 14.34 -15.85 1.58
CA ARG A 518 15.40 -16.17 0.63
C ARG A 518 16.75 -16.35 1.32
N ARG A 519 17.06 -15.51 2.30
CA ARG A 519 18.29 -15.59 3.10
C ARG A 519 18.31 -16.86 3.96
N CYS A 520 17.22 -17.15 4.64
CA CYS A 520 17.13 -18.24 5.61
C CYS A 520 16.99 -19.62 4.94
N TYR A 521 16.09 -19.75 3.96
CA TYR A 521 15.88 -21.03 3.29
C TYR A 521 16.91 -21.31 2.21
N SER A 522 17.45 -20.28 1.54
CA SER A 522 18.22 -20.47 0.30
C SER A 522 17.42 -21.38 -0.65
N PHE A 523 17.99 -22.48 -1.12
CA PHE A 523 17.32 -23.50 -1.93
C PHE A 523 16.99 -24.78 -1.15
N ARG A 524 16.86 -24.71 0.18
CA ARG A 524 16.53 -25.89 0.98
C ARG A 524 15.14 -26.41 0.63
N ARG A 525 14.99 -27.73 0.70
CA ARG A 525 13.75 -28.44 0.43
C ARG A 525 13.15 -28.99 1.69
N HIS A 526 11.82 -28.94 1.73
CA HIS A 526 11.03 -29.62 2.73
C HIS A 526 10.95 -31.13 2.44
N ALA A 527 10.46 -31.91 3.41
CA ALA A 527 10.23 -33.35 3.26
C ALA A 527 9.28 -33.68 2.10
N SER A 528 8.42 -32.73 1.70
CA SER A 528 7.53 -32.81 0.53
C SER A 528 8.26 -32.71 -0.82
N GLY A 529 9.56 -32.42 -0.83
CA GLY A 529 10.34 -32.19 -2.06
C GLY A 529 10.27 -30.75 -2.58
N GLU A 530 9.31 -29.95 -2.12
CA GLU A 530 9.18 -28.54 -2.48
C GLU A 530 10.25 -27.67 -1.82
N LEU A 531 10.58 -26.54 -2.45
CA LEU A 531 11.44 -25.52 -1.85
C LEU A 531 10.70 -24.87 -0.67
N PHE A 532 11.39 -24.63 0.45
CA PHE A 532 10.72 -24.11 1.65
C PHE A 532 9.97 -22.78 1.42
N TYR A 533 10.56 -21.85 0.66
CA TYR A 533 9.89 -20.59 0.37
C TYR A 533 8.68 -20.77 -0.59
N VAL A 534 8.67 -21.80 -1.43
CA VAL A 534 7.51 -22.17 -2.25
C VAL A 534 6.41 -22.76 -1.36
N ARG A 535 6.76 -23.61 -0.40
CA ARG A 535 5.82 -24.11 0.63
C ARG A 535 5.20 -22.97 1.42
N ALA A 536 6.01 -22.07 1.98
CA ALA A 536 5.54 -20.95 2.79
C ALA A 536 4.52 -20.07 2.00
N VAL A 537 4.83 -19.75 0.76
CA VAL A 537 3.94 -19.00 -0.14
C VAL A 537 2.67 -19.79 -0.49
N GLY A 538 2.76 -21.10 -0.70
CA GLY A 538 1.61 -21.95 -0.95
C GLY A 538 0.65 -22.05 0.22
N ILE A 539 1.17 -22.12 1.45
CA ILE A 539 0.37 -22.07 2.68
C ILE A 539 -0.27 -20.69 2.83
N ALA A 540 0.52 -19.62 2.69
CA ALA A 540 0.04 -18.25 2.80
C ALA A 540 -1.07 -17.95 1.78
N ARG A 541 -1.03 -18.56 0.60
CA ARG A 541 -2.12 -18.47 -0.38
C ARG A 541 -3.44 -19.03 0.14
N PHE A 542 -3.45 -20.21 0.75
CA PHE A 542 -4.68 -20.75 1.36
C PHE A 542 -5.17 -19.87 2.51
N VAL A 543 -4.25 -19.32 3.30
CA VAL A 543 -4.59 -18.36 4.35
C VAL A 543 -5.21 -17.09 3.76
N THR A 544 -4.70 -16.57 2.64
CA THR A 544 -5.33 -15.44 1.92
C THR A 544 -6.73 -15.79 1.46
N ASP A 545 -6.96 -17.01 0.97
CA ASP A 545 -8.29 -17.46 0.51
C ASP A 545 -9.30 -17.52 1.66
N TRP A 546 -8.86 -17.90 2.86
CA TRP A 546 -9.73 -18.08 4.04
C TRP A 546 -9.86 -16.83 4.92
N VAL A 547 -8.87 -15.92 4.88
CA VAL A 547 -8.75 -14.76 5.77
C VAL A 547 -8.40 -13.49 4.99
N ALA A 548 -9.07 -13.26 3.85
CA ALA A 548 -8.72 -12.20 2.89
C ALA A 548 -8.73 -10.75 3.44
N TYR A 549 -9.26 -10.52 4.65
CA TYR A 549 -9.48 -9.18 5.21
C TYR A 549 -8.44 -8.75 6.28
N VAL A 550 -7.51 -9.61 6.69
CA VAL A 550 -6.44 -9.27 7.67
C VAL A 550 -5.07 -9.69 7.14
N PRO A 551 -4.07 -8.80 7.04
CA PRO A 551 -2.75 -9.14 6.53
C PRO A 551 -1.87 -9.89 7.56
N GLU A 552 -2.08 -9.71 8.86
CA GLU A 552 -1.25 -10.29 9.93
C GLU A 552 -1.16 -11.84 9.88
N PRO A 553 -2.27 -12.60 9.72
CA PRO A 553 -2.22 -14.05 9.54
C PRO A 553 -1.41 -14.48 8.31
N ILE A 554 -1.42 -13.69 7.23
CA ILE A 554 -0.68 -13.97 6.00
C ILE A 554 0.83 -13.81 6.26
N TYR A 555 1.23 -12.73 6.96
CA TYR A 555 2.62 -12.55 7.38
C TYR A 555 3.09 -13.66 8.31
N ALA A 556 2.27 -14.03 9.30
CA ALA A 556 2.57 -15.12 10.22
C ALA A 556 2.77 -16.45 9.48
N ALA A 557 1.91 -16.76 8.49
CA ALA A 557 2.02 -17.96 7.66
C ALA A 557 3.32 -18.02 6.85
N LEU A 558 3.86 -16.88 6.43
CA LEU A 558 5.15 -16.80 5.73
C LEU A 558 6.35 -16.91 6.69
N LEU A 559 6.19 -16.51 7.96
CA LEU A 559 7.27 -16.37 8.94
C LEU A 559 7.46 -17.58 9.86
N TYR A 560 6.39 -18.25 10.29
CA TYR A 560 6.51 -19.26 11.37
C TYR A 560 7.40 -20.45 10.99
N ASP A 561 7.34 -20.92 9.74
CA ASP A 561 8.22 -21.99 9.24
C ASP A 561 9.71 -21.57 9.31
N LEU A 562 10.02 -20.27 9.24
CA LEU A 562 11.41 -19.81 9.33
C LEU A 562 11.97 -20.10 10.72
N VAL A 563 11.17 -19.83 11.75
CA VAL A 563 11.54 -20.12 13.14
C VAL A 563 11.75 -21.62 13.31
N ILE A 564 10.82 -22.44 12.79
CA ILE A 564 10.86 -23.90 12.93
C ILE A 564 12.05 -24.55 12.19
N TYR A 565 12.32 -24.14 10.94
CA TYR A 565 13.25 -24.86 10.04
C TYR A 565 14.60 -24.17 9.85
N THR A 566 14.78 -22.94 10.34
CA THR A 566 15.99 -22.15 10.06
C THR A 566 16.76 -21.70 11.30
N ASN A 567 16.36 -22.09 12.51
CA ASN A 567 16.94 -21.61 13.78
C ASN A 567 16.86 -20.08 13.93
N LEU A 568 15.94 -19.43 13.21
CA LEU A 568 15.67 -18.02 13.36
C LEU A 568 15.02 -17.81 14.74
N PRO A 569 15.63 -17.03 15.64
CA PRO A 569 15.10 -16.89 17.00
C PRO A 569 13.83 -16.04 17.01
N LEU A 570 12.89 -16.34 17.91
CA LEU A 570 11.65 -15.57 18.08
C LEU A 570 11.93 -14.10 18.43
N SER A 571 13.03 -13.81 19.13
CA SER A 571 13.48 -12.45 19.40
C SER A 571 13.77 -11.65 18.12
N TYR A 572 14.21 -12.31 17.04
CA TYR A 572 14.33 -11.65 15.74
C TYR A 572 12.97 -11.19 15.21
N ILE A 573 11.95 -12.06 15.31
CA ILE A 573 10.59 -11.71 14.87
C ILE A 573 10.05 -10.54 15.70
N LYS A 574 10.22 -10.62 17.03
CA LYS A 574 9.80 -9.58 17.99
C LYS A 574 10.45 -8.23 17.69
N ALA A 575 11.73 -8.22 17.35
CA ALA A 575 12.50 -7.00 17.05
C ALA A 575 12.06 -6.30 15.75
N ASN A 576 11.77 -7.08 14.69
CA ASN A 576 11.65 -6.56 13.33
C ASN A 576 10.19 -6.41 12.84
N TYR A 577 9.24 -7.13 13.44
CA TYR A 577 7.83 -7.10 13.05
C TYR A 577 6.92 -6.48 14.14
N SER A 578 5.64 -6.26 13.82
CA SER A 578 4.67 -5.83 14.83
C SER A 578 4.44 -6.91 15.88
N LEU A 579 4.02 -6.50 17.08
CA LEU A 579 3.72 -7.43 18.16
C LEU A 579 2.61 -8.42 17.76
N ASP A 580 1.60 -7.98 17.01
CA ASP A 580 0.55 -8.87 16.51
C ASP A 580 1.14 -10.02 15.67
N ILE A 581 2.05 -9.72 14.72
CA ILE A 581 2.73 -10.74 13.91
C ILE A 581 3.58 -11.64 14.80
N TYR A 582 4.31 -11.07 15.77
CA TYR A 582 5.11 -11.83 16.73
C TYR A 582 4.26 -12.83 17.51
N TYR A 583 3.16 -12.39 18.13
CA TYR A 583 2.28 -13.27 18.91
C TYR A 583 1.64 -14.36 18.06
N PHE A 584 1.28 -14.06 16.80
CA PHE A 584 0.81 -15.10 15.88
C PHE A 584 1.90 -16.14 15.61
N VAL A 585 3.13 -15.71 15.32
CA VAL A 585 4.25 -16.63 15.08
C VAL A 585 4.58 -17.45 16.33
N GLU A 586 4.65 -16.82 17.50
CA GLU A 586 4.86 -17.48 18.78
C GLU A 586 3.78 -18.53 19.08
N SER A 587 2.52 -18.17 18.86
CA SER A 587 1.37 -19.09 19.02
C SER A 587 1.46 -20.27 18.05
N LEU A 588 1.83 -20.04 16.80
CA LEU A 588 1.99 -21.11 15.80
C LEU A 588 3.15 -22.05 16.12
N VAL A 589 4.23 -21.52 16.68
CA VAL A 589 5.44 -22.25 17.04
C VAL A 589 5.26 -23.05 18.34
N SER A 590 4.41 -22.58 19.27
CA SER A 590 4.15 -23.25 20.55
C SER A 590 3.17 -24.43 20.45
N ILE A 591 2.46 -24.58 19.32
CA ILE A 591 1.56 -25.71 19.10
C ILE A 591 2.37 -26.96 18.71
N TYR A 592 2.58 -27.84 19.70
CA TYR A 592 3.26 -29.13 19.53
C TYR A 592 2.31 -30.29 19.18
N ASP A 593 1.07 -30.26 19.69
CA ASP A 593 0.03 -31.27 19.44
C ASP A 593 -1.16 -30.59 18.74
N ARG A 594 -1.72 -31.25 17.72
CA ARG A 594 -2.90 -30.80 16.98
C ARG A 594 -4.15 -30.73 17.86
N ARG A 595 -4.21 -31.47 18.96
CA ARG A 595 -5.26 -31.30 19.98
C ARG A 595 -5.15 -29.97 20.73
N GLY A 596 -3.95 -29.40 20.81
CA GLY A 596 -3.70 -28.06 21.36
C GLY A 596 -4.12 -26.92 20.44
N MET A 597 -4.67 -27.22 19.25
CA MET A 597 -5.22 -26.22 18.32
C MET A 597 -6.67 -25.82 18.62
N GLU A 598 -7.34 -26.46 19.59
CA GLU A 598 -8.71 -26.08 19.94
C GLU A 598 -8.73 -24.67 20.54
N PRO A 599 -9.46 -23.71 19.92
CA PRO A 599 -9.55 -22.36 20.45
C PRO A 599 -10.16 -22.31 21.87
N SER A 600 -9.49 -21.60 22.76
CA SER A 600 -9.99 -21.18 24.06
C SER A 600 -11.16 -20.20 23.88
N GLY A 601 -12.33 -20.58 24.36
CA GLY A 601 -13.47 -19.66 24.38
C GLY A 601 -13.45 -18.82 25.64
N LEU A 602 -13.86 -17.56 25.52
CA LEU A 602 -14.32 -16.82 26.69
C LEU A 602 -15.65 -17.41 27.13
N TYR A 603 -15.70 -17.98 28.34
CA TYR A 603 -16.95 -18.28 29.00
C TYR A 603 -17.55 -16.96 29.46
N VAL A 604 -18.49 -16.42 28.66
CA VAL A 604 -19.34 -15.35 29.15
C VAL A 604 -20.32 -16.00 30.13
N ASP A 605 -20.18 -15.65 31.41
CA ASP A 605 -21.03 -16.16 32.49
C ASP A 605 -22.51 -15.95 32.14
N ASN A 606 -23.24 -17.05 32.15
CA ASN A 606 -24.66 -17.23 31.85
C ASN A 606 -25.06 -17.34 30.36
N GLN A 607 -25.23 -18.60 29.96
CA GLN A 607 -26.04 -19.11 28.85
C GLN A 607 -25.52 -18.86 27.42
N ARG A 608 -24.95 -19.96 26.89
CA ARG A 608 -25.08 -20.52 25.52
C ARG A 608 -24.12 -20.15 24.40
N ASP A 609 -23.34 -19.08 24.44
CA ASP A 609 -22.41 -18.80 23.33
C ASP A 609 -20.94 -18.75 23.80
N LYS A 610 -20.16 -19.78 23.44
CA LYS A 610 -18.69 -19.77 23.58
C LYS A 610 -18.16 -18.79 22.54
N VAL A 611 -17.90 -17.54 22.94
CA VAL A 611 -17.28 -16.55 22.05
C VAL A 611 -15.80 -16.90 21.92
N VAL A 612 -15.43 -17.38 20.73
CA VAL A 612 -14.05 -17.77 20.41
C VAL A 612 -13.24 -16.53 20.06
N ASN A 613 -12.02 -16.44 20.56
CA ASN A 613 -11.12 -15.36 20.17
C ASN A 613 -10.77 -15.47 18.68
N ARG A 614 -10.96 -14.37 17.94
CA ARG A 614 -10.72 -14.32 16.48
C ARG A 614 -9.27 -14.67 16.13
N ASP A 615 -8.31 -14.27 16.95
CA ASP A 615 -6.90 -14.51 16.68
C ASP A 615 -6.56 -16.01 16.78
N GLU A 616 -7.20 -16.73 17.71
CA GLU A 616 -7.04 -18.18 17.82
C GLU A 616 -7.65 -18.93 16.62
N LEU A 617 -8.72 -18.39 16.02
CA LEU A 617 -9.26 -18.92 14.77
C LEU A 617 -8.27 -18.76 13.61
N PHE A 618 -7.52 -17.66 13.55
CA PHE A 618 -6.48 -17.49 12.52
C PHE A 618 -5.32 -18.47 12.71
N VAL A 619 -4.90 -18.73 13.95
CA VAL A 619 -3.90 -19.74 14.26
C VAL A 619 -4.37 -21.13 13.77
N LEU A 620 -5.62 -21.49 14.04
CA LEU A 620 -6.24 -22.71 13.51
C LEU A 620 -6.25 -22.74 11.98
N CYS A 621 -6.70 -21.66 11.32
CA CYS A 621 -6.71 -21.56 9.86
C CYS A 621 -5.32 -21.77 9.26
N ILE A 622 -4.28 -21.17 9.81
CA ILE A 622 -2.90 -21.31 9.31
C ILE A 622 -2.43 -22.76 9.43
N LYS A 623 -2.71 -23.43 10.56
CA LYS A 623 -2.32 -24.85 10.76
C LYS A 623 -3.10 -25.82 9.88
N LEU A 624 -4.35 -25.51 9.56
CA LEU A 624 -5.15 -26.29 8.62
C LEU A 624 -4.72 -26.04 7.17
N ALA A 625 -4.32 -24.81 6.83
CA ALA A 625 -3.76 -24.46 5.53
C ALA A 625 -2.42 -25.17 5.29
N GLU A 626 -1.58 -25.23 6.32
CA GLU A 626 -0.36 -26.05 6.34
C GLU A 626 -0.68 -27.51 6.02
N ARG A 627 -1.65 -28.10 6.74
CA ARG A 627 -2.03 -29.50 6.55
C ARG A 627 -2.61 -29.76 5.15
N LEU A 628 -3.48 -28.89 4.66
CA LEU A 628 -4.04 -28.98 3.32
C LEU A 628 -2.94 -28.93 2.26
N TYR A 629 -1.97 -28.01 2.43
CA TYR A 629 -0.81 -27.93 1.55
C TYR A 629 -0.01 -29.24 1.56
N ASP A 630 0.28 -29.78 2.73
CA ASP A 630 1.06 -31.01 2.88
C ASP A 630 0.36 -32.24 2.25
N LEU A 631 -0.97 -32.35 2.39
CA LEU A 631 -1.76 -33.41 1.75
C LEU A 631 -1.78 -33.29 0.24
N ARG A 632 -1.92 -32.07 -0.32
CA ARG A 632 -1.84 -31.83 -1.77
C ARG A 632 -0.48 -32.17 -2.36
N HIS A 633 0.59 -32.06 -1.57
CA HIS A 633 1.95 -32.39 -1.98
C HIS A 633 2.41 -33.77 -1.50
N ALA A 634 1.47 -34.63 -1.05
CA ALA A 634 1.72 -35.98 -0.56
C ALA A 634 2.61 -36.82 -1.49
N TYR A 635 2.51 -36.64 -2.82
CA TYR A 635 3.30 -37.39 -3.78
C TYR A 635 4.80 -37.11 -3.68
N GLY A 636 5.20 -35.88 -3.33
CA GLY A 636 6.61 -35.49 -3.22
C GLY A 636 7.27 -35.91 -1.90
N TYR A 637 6.50 -36.36 -0.91
CA TYR A 637 7.04 -36.74 0.40
C TYR A 637 8.01 -37.92 0.34
N VAL A 638 9.18 -37.77 0.98
CA VAL A 638 10.20 -38.83 1.12
C VAL A 638 9.65 -40.03 1.89
N HIS A 639 8.96 -39.79 3.01
CA HIS A 639 8.43 -40.83 3.88
C HIS A 639 6.89 -40.90 3.80
N LYS A 640 6.36 -41.87 3.06
CA LYS A 640 4.90 -42.05 2.90
C LYS A 640 4.18 -42.39 4.20
N VAL A 641 4.87 -42.97 5.18
CA VAL A 641 4.31 -43.22 6.51
C VAL A 641 3.90 -41.90 7.19
N GLN A 642 4.71 -40.84 7.04
CA GLN A 642 4.37 -39.52 7.58
C GLN A 642 3.07 -38.98 6.95
N VAL A 643 2.92 -39.12 5.64
CA VAL A 643 1.70 -38.72 4.92
C VAL A 643 0.49 -39.53 5.36
N LEU A 644 0.64 -40.84 5.54
CA LEU A 644 -0.43 -41.71 6.02
C LEU A 644 -0.92 -41.28 7.41
N ASP A 645 0.00 -40.96 8.32
CA ASP A 645 -0.35 -40.51 9.67
C ASP A 645 -0.99 -39.11 9.63
N MET A 646 -0.49 -38.21 8.79
CA MET A 646 -1.10 -36.90 8.57
C MET A 646 -2.53 -37.01 8.04
N ALA A 647 -2.79 -37.86 7.05
CA ALA A 647 -4.12 -38.06 6.48
C ALA A 647 -5.11 -38.64 7.50
N LYS A 648 -4.67 -39.60 8.32
CA LYS A 648 -5.49 -40.17 9.41
C LYS A 648 -5.82 -39.14 10.48
N GLU A 649 -4.81 -38.36 10.91
CA GLU A 649 -4.99 -37.28 11.86
C GLU A 649 -5.96 -36.23 11.30
N THR A 650 -5.88 -35.91 10.01
CA THR A 650 -6.80 -34.95 9.39
C THR A 650 -8.24 -35.43 9.40
N LEU A 651 -8.48 -36.70 9.05
CA LEU A 651 -9.82 -37.29 9.06
C LEU A 651 -10.43 -37.39 10.47
N THR A 652 -9.61 -37.45 11.51
CA THR A 652 -10.05 -37.71 12.89
C THR A 652 -10.01 -36.50 13.81
N VAL A 653 -9.13 -35.52 13.56
CA VAL A 653 -8.90 -34.35 14.42
C VAL A 653 -9.17 -33.06 13.64
N ASP A 654 -8.42 -32.80 12.57
CA ASP A 654 -8.48 -31.51 11.86
C ASP A 654 -9.88 -31.22 11.30
N ILE A 655 -10.55 -32.22 10.70
CA ILE A 655 -11.92 -32.08 10.20
C ILE A 655 -12.92 -31.81 11.34
N LEU A 656 -12.74 -32.42 12.51
CA LEU A 656 -13.64 -32.17 13.65
C LEU A 656 -13.47 -30.74 14.18
N LEU A 657 -12.23 -30.24 14.23
CA LEU A 657 -11.96 -28.84 14.59
C LEU A 657 -12.56 -27.88 13.56
N ALA A 658 -12.34 -28.13 12.26
CA ALA A 658 -12.91 -27.33 11.18
C ALA A 658 -14.44 -27.32 11.22
N LYS A 659 -15.10 -28.47 11.40
CA LYS A 659 -16.57 -28.58 11.57
C LYS A 659 -17.12 -27.76 12.74
N ARG A 660 -16.31 -27.52 13.78
CA ARG A 660 -16.74 -26.79 14.96
C ARG A 660 -16.58 -25.27 14.80
N TYR A 661 -15.59 -24.82 14.02
CA TYR A 661 -15.14 -23.43 14.06
C TYR A 661 -15.07 -22.71 12.71
N LEU A 662 -15.10 -23.44 11.59
CA LEU A 662 -14.82 -22.92 10.25
C LEU A 662 -15.89 -23.34 9.23
N ASP A 663 -15.77 -22.81 8.02
CA ASP A 663 -16.74 -23.00 6.93
C ASP A 663 -16.65 -24.38 6.25
N SER A 664 -17.74 -24.77 5.57
CA SER A 664 -17.89 -26.04 4.84
C SER A 664 -16.80 -26.30 3.82
N ASP A 665 -16.34 -25.26 3.13
CA ASP A 665 -15.45 -25.39 1.99
C ASP A 665 -14.05 -25.86 2.42
N ILE A 666 -13.60 -25.42 3.60
CA ILE A 666 -12.34 -25.86 4.22
C ILE A 666 -12.43 -27.35 4.58
N ILE A 667 -13.57 -27.76 5.12
CA ILE A 667 -13.84 -29.14 5.54
C ILE A 667 -13.81 -30.07 4.32
N GLU A 668 -14.51 -29.70 3.24
CA GLU A 668 -14.57 -30.48 2.01
C GLU A 668 -13.18 -30.63 1.36
N ALA A 669 -12.40 -29.54 1.33
CA ALA A 669 -11.04 -29.56 0.82
C ALA A 669 -10.13 -30.50 1.65
N LEU A 670 -10.17 -30.40 2.98
CA LEU A 670 -9.39 -31.28 3.86
C LEU A 670 -9.80 -32.75 3.73
N GLU A 671 -11.09 -33.04 3.66
CA GLU A 671 -11.61 -34.40 3.53
C GLU A 671 -11.18 -35.03 2.21
N THR A 672 -11.35 -34.31 1.10
CA THR A 672 -11.00 -34.78 -0.24
C THR A 672 -9.51 -35.09 -0.34
N GLU A 673 -8.65 -34.17 0.08
CA GLU A 673 -7.20 -34.34 -0.03
C GLU A 673 -6.66 -35.40 0.94
N ALA A 674 -7.25 -35.53 2.13
CA ALA A 674 -6.87 -36.59 3.07
C ALA A 674 -7.24 -37.98 2.54
N GLN A 675 -8.41 -38.15 1.94
CA GLN A 675 -8.82 -39.42 1.32
C GLN A 675 -7.91 -39.78 0.14
N GLU A 676 -7.58 -38.82 -0.72
CA GLU A 676 -6.68 -39.04 -1.86
C GLU A 676 -5.27 -39.42 -1.40
N ALA A 677 -4.72 -38.69 -0.42
CA ALA A 677 -3.41 -38.99 0.15
C ALA A 677 -3.37 -40.39 0.81
N LEU A 678 -4.45 -40.80 1.47
CA LEU A 678 -4.58 -42.11 2.09
C LEU A 678 -4.62 -43.23 1.03
N ARG A 679 -5.40 -43.05 -0.05
CA ARG A 679 -5.43 -43.99 -1.19
C ARG A 679 -4.04 -44.17 -1.80
N MET A 680 -3.36 -43.05 -2.09
CA MET A 680 -1.99 -43.05 -2.63
C MET A 680 -1.01 -43.85 -1.75
N CYS A 681 -1.09 -43.70 -0.43
CA CYS A 681 -0.20 -44.41 0.49
C CYS A 681 -0.49 -45.92 0.58
N LEU A 682 -1.73 -46.33 0.31
CA LEU A 682 -2.17 -47.73 0.39
C LEU A 682 -1.90 -48.52 -0.91
N GLU A 683 -2.06 -47.90 -2.07
CA GLU A 683 -1.81 -48.55 -3.37
C GLU A 683 -0.35 -49.00 -3.53
N LYS A 684 0.60 -48.26 -2.95
CA LYS A 684 2.03 -48.60 -2.97
C LYS A 684 2.46 -49.71 -2.00
N ARG A 685 1.55 -50.25 -1.17
CA ARG A 685 1.81 -51.44 -0.33
C ARG A 685 1.47 -52.75 -1.02
N ILE A 686 0.73 -52.71 -2.14
CA ILE A 686 0.17 -53.89 -2.80
C ILE A 686 0.95 -54.28 -4.07
N GLY A 687 1.88 -53.45 -4.53
CA GLY A 687 2.89 -53.78 -5.55
C GLY A 687 4.29 -53.66 -4.98
#